data_AF-A0A381A4A1-F1
#
_entry.id   AF-A0A381A4A1-F1
#
_cell.length_a   1.000
_cell.length_b   1.000
_cell.length_c   1.000
_cell.angle_alpha   90.00
_cell.angle_beta   90.00
_cell.angle_gamma   90.00
#
_symmetry.space_group_name_H-M   'P 1'
#
loop_
_entity.id
_entity.type
_entity.pdbx_description
1 polymer ?
#
loop_
_entity_poly.entity_id
_entity_poly.type
_entity_poly.pdbx_seq_one_letter_code
_entity_poly.pdbx_strand_id
1 'polypeptide(L)'
;MRIRSHRPALHSPCTTLAPFVADHEALGRLRPAFVRALAREFDLGALAGRLCPVLLEGSYAALFALADYVHGDQADELERLMRKRGYRLAAPARYVLPSPLLLAVAREAAGAPGLHAADHPAQRRTALQALFFDMVRWGVRHGASDLHLHADRRAATAQVRYTVGGAYVAAPCFNGLSHACLLEILAVAWMDVRAGNGAVFDPRAEQQGRIALQVDEVPVVLRWASLATDHGPSVCLRILRQDPPQGGASLAELGYLPAQVATLERACQRAGGAVVLAGTVGAGKSTTIATMLRGLPAERKLVTLEDPAEYAIANALQNSVSRSLDGEAGAPFDAKLLTIKRSAMHDLYLGEVRDRQTGRVFTDLAGSGVSLYTTTHAGSALLIPERLASDFIGVSRDFLATPGVLKLLVYQTLLPRLCPACALPLAVLWRRGAGWSHAQRLAWRCWAARLRRACAAPAWRWRRRACAIPPVARPARAPVCRPCAATRGAPWSPNCSNRKPTPSCSISSAGATIRRCAACWGGAHAGSRPTRRCGQSIAPGARSKQARWIRAWSNAVSRCHPPCARRRAPRTAMAEHAALASAWRAAGALGQRLDAWRFGAERGDYYEYLADMLEGLQGRQTLRDIFETDAARHGEASVRGRLARRWLHRYQDCGGDLRATWARCLPEGDCTLLALAQAAGGGALGIVLRDLAHLTRLTQGMRREFCVTIAAGLVAMTVACALLAAVPAFSAPRLRLVFQAVPPDYHGAWSAGLFALARYVEAAWSAAVAALTAAVALVCWSLPRYAGRARVFLDRWQPWRLYRDMQAIRFLALATVLLRQRGNIDTRLRTALLVQGADAPPWLAWHLERMLLRVDAGVVDASVFDTGLFEPAHAWFMADMVAAHGLADGLARARTRVEAHMLPRLRRQAQGLRWALLLGAVGAVLALALWHYAAIDDLRHALVSFYASQ
;
A
#
# COMPACT_ATOMS: atom_id res chain seq x y z
N MET A 1 40.41 54.97 -14.62
CA MET A 1 39.10 54.45 -14.14
C MET A 1 39.26 52.98 -13.79
N ARG A 2 39.52 52.66 -12.50
CA ARG A 2 39.68 51.29 -11.97
C ARG A 2 38.71 51.16 -10.79
N ILE A 3 37.64 50.38 -10.94
CA ILE A 3 36.71 50.11 -9.84
C ILE A 3 37.14 48.81 -9.18
N ARG A 4 37.56 48.95 -7.91
CA ARG A 4 38.05 47.90 -7.02
C ARG A 4 36.95 46.91 -6.68
N SER A 5 37.28 45.62 -6.75
CA SER A 5 36.50 44.52 -6.19
C SER A 5 36.53 44.58 -4.65
N HIS A 6 35.41 44.94 -4.04
CA HIS A 6 35.19 44.69 -2.61
C HIS A 6 34.85 43.20 -2.43
N ARG A 7 35.83 42.42 -1.97
CA ARG A 7 35.56 41.19 -1.20
C ARG A 7 34.94 41.61 0.14
N PRO A 8 33.77 41.11 0.54
CA PRO A 8 33.38 41.19 1.94
C PRO A 8 34.21 40.18 2.73
N ALA A 9 34.81 40.66 3.82
CA ALA A 9 35.60 39.88 4.75
C ALA A 9 34.75 38.74 5.36
N LEU A 10 35.29 37.53 5.34
CA LEU A 10 34.83 36.42 6.17
C LEU A 10 35.08 36.79 7.64
N HIS A 11 34.10 37.45 8.26
CA HIS A 11 33.93 37.35 9.69
C HIS A 11 33.35 35.97 9.97
N SER A 12 34.15 35.07 10.56
CA SER A 12 33.62 33.91 11.27
C SER A 12 33.00 34.38 12.59
N PRO A 13 31.68 34.28 12.82
CA PRO A 13 31.17 34.27 14.17
C PRO A 13 31.21 32.82 14.67
N CYS A 14 31.96 32.61 15.73
CA CYS A 14 31.86 31.41 16.57
C CYS A 14 30.38 31.07 16.79
N THR A 15 29.88 29.98 16.20
CA THR A 15 28.45 29.64 16.26
C THR A 15 28.15 29.02 17.62
N THR A 16 27.97 29.88 18.63
CA THR A 16 27.34 29.47 19.89
C THR A 16 25.94 28.93 19.56
N LEU A 17 25.71 27.64 19.83
CA LEU A 17 24.39 27.02 19.76
C LEU A 17 23.41 27.85 20.60
N ALA A 18 22.34 28.34 19.98
CA ALA A 18 21.30 29.09 20.69
C ALA A 18 20.64 28.17 21.75
N PRO A 19 20.46 28.64 23.01
CA PRO A 19 19.90 27.78 24.05
C PRO A 19 18.46 27.39 23.77
N PHE A 20 18.10 26.16 24.12
CA PHE A 20 16.75 25.64 23.96
C PHE A 20 15.93 25.86 25.24
N VAL A 21 14.74 26.45 25.10
CA VAL A 21 13.76 26.66 26.18
C VAL A 21 12.59 25.72 25.94
N ALA A 22 12.52 24.64 26.71
CA ALA A 22 11.62 23.51 26.44
C ALA A 22 10.15 23.76 26.84
N ASP A 23 9.92 24.52 27.91
CA ASP A 23 8.60 24.69 28.53
C ASP A 23 8.47 26.05 29.27
N HIS A 24 7.30 26.30 29.85
CA HIS A 24 7.00 27.54 30.59
C HIS A 24 7.84 27.67 31.87
N GLU A 25 8.26 26.55 32.48
CA GLU A 25 9.09 26.55 33.69
C GLU A 25 10.54 26.94 33.36
N ALA A 26 11.08 26.47 32.24
CA ALA A 26 12.36 26.89 31.70
C ALA A 26 12.33 28.37 31.29
N LEU A 27 11.22 28.85 30.72
CA LEU A 27 11.03 30.26 30.38
C LEU A 27 11.04 31.16 31.62
N GLY A 28 10.36 30.75 32.70
CA GLY A 28 10.35 31.48 33.99
C GLY A 28 11.70 31.50 34.71
N ARG A 29 12.62 30.59 34.36
CA ARG A 29 13.98 30.50 34.91
C ARG A 29 15.03 31.31 34.13
N LEU A 30 14.64 31.98 33.04
CA LEU A 30 15.57 32.80 32.28
C LEU A 30 16.17 33.93 33.14
N ARG A 31 17.47 34.18 32.93
CA ARG A 31 18.22 35.28 33.51
C ARG A 31 18.99 35.97 32.38
N PRO A 32 18.70 37.23 32.04
CA PRO A 32 17.63 38.08 32.58
C PRO A 32 16.21 37.54 32.31
N ALA A 33 15.28 37.80 33.23
CA ALA A 33 13.92 37.25 33.15
C ALA A 33 13.14 37.80 31.95
N PHE A 34 12.26 36.98 31.38
CA PHE A 34 11.36 37.44 30.32
C PHE A 34 10.34 38.44 30.88
N VAL A 35 10.17 39.58 30.20
CA VAL A 35 9.27 40.67 30.63
C VAL A 35 8.04 40.76 29.72
N ARG A 36 8.25 40.93 28.41
CA ARG A 36 7.15 41.04 27.43
C ARG A 36 7.62 40.76 26.01
N ALA A 37 6.71 40.35 25.12
CA ALA A 37 7.00 40.27 23.70
C ALA A 37 6.96 41.66 23.02
N LEU A 38 7.89 41.88 22.08
CA LEU A 38 8.04 43.10 21.28
C LEU A 38 7.41 42.95 19.87
N ALA A 39 6.69 41.85 19.60
CA ALA A 39 6.20 41.49 18.27
C ALA A 39 5.38 42.60 17.57
N ARG A 40 4.62 43.40 18.34
CA ARG A 40 3.84 44.54 17.82
C ARG A 40 4.69 45.72 17.35
N GLU A 41 5.88 45.89 17.92
CA GLU A 41 6.75 47.02 17.57
C GLU A 41 7.43 46.78 16.22
N PHE A 42 7.72 45.53 15.88
CA PHE A 42 8.50 45.14 14.69
C PHE A 42 7.66 44.67 13.48
N ASP A 43 6.33 44.82 13.51
CA ASP A 43 5.38 44.47 12.44
C ASP A 43 5.70 43.15 11.70
N LEU A 44 5.64 42.04 12.45
CA LEU A 44 6.19 40.77 12.00
C LEU A 44 5.35 40.01 10.96
N GLY A 45 4.14 40.45 10.63
CA GLY A 45 3.29 39.85 9.58
C GLY A 45 3.33 38.32 9.52
N ALA A 46 3.75 37.77 8.38
CA ALA A 46 3.85 36.32 8.11
C ALA A 46 4.95 35.57 8.92
N LEU A 47 5.78 36.29 9.68
CA LEU A 47 6.78 35.74 10.59
C LEU A 47 6.24 35.50 12.00
N ALA A 48 5.03 35.99 12.30
CA ALA A 48 4.35 35.76 13.56
C ALA A 48 4.17 34.24 13.80
N GLY A 49 4.79 33.73 14.88
CA GLY A 49 4.80 32.31 15.22
C GLY A 49 6.05 31.53 14.76
N ARG A 50 7.00 32.19 14.08
CA ARG A 50 8.30 31.64 13.69
C ARG A 50 9.46 32.37 14.37
N LEU A 51 9.32 33.69 14.52
CA LEU A 51 10.26 34.59 15.20
C LEU A 51 9.48 35.53 16.12
N CYS A 52 10.00 35.78 17.32
CA CYS A 52 9.40 36.70 18.28
C CYS A 52 10.51 37.46 19.02
N PRO A 53 10.69 38.78 18.76
CA PRO A 53 11.55 39.62 19.56
C PRO A 53 10.91 39.84 20.93
N VAL A 54 11.70 39.76 21.99
CA VAL A 54 11.24 39.87 23.37
C VAL A 54 12.11 40.85 24.16
N LEU A 55 11.50 41.47 25.16
CA LEU A 55 12.18 42.27 26.17
C LEU A 55 12.44 41.39 27.39
N LEU A 56 13.68 41.40 27.84
CA LEU A 56 14.16 40.80 29.07
C LEU A 56 14.43 41.88 30.11
N GLU A 57 14.52 41.46 31.37
CA GLU A 57 14.81 42.30 32.52
C GLU A 57 16.13 43.08 32.34
N GLY A 58 16.20 44.31 32.84
CA GLY A 58 17.36 45.19 32.63
C GLY A 58 17.43 45.86 31.26
N SER A 59 16.31 45.96 30.53
CA SER A 59 16.21 46.57 29.19
C SER A 59 17.03 45.85 28.11
N TYR A 60 17.33 44.57 28.34
CA TYR A 60 17.94 43.71 27.32
C TYR A 60 16.87 43.14 26.40
N ALA A 61 17.21 42.89 25.14
CA ALA A 61 16.32 42.28 24.18
C ALA A 61 16.92 40.97 23.65
N ALA A 62 16.05 40.02 23.34
CA ALA A 62 16.45 38.73 22.76
C ALA A 62 15.46 38.30 21.68
N LEU A 63 15.87 37.36 20.84
CA LEU A 63 15.04 36.78 19.80
C LEU A 63 14.69 35.34 20.15
N PHE A 64 13.39 35.07 20.31
CA PHE A 64 12.88 33.70 20.43
C PHE A 64 12.47 33.20 19.04
N ALA A 65 12.90 32.00 18.69
CA ALA A 65 12.72 31.46 17.34
C ALA A 65 12.46 29.95 17.36
N LEU A 66 11.83 29.45 16.30
CA LEU A 66 11.86 28.02 15.99
C LEU A 66 13.27 27.59 15.57
N ALA A 67 13.61 26.31 15.76
CA ALA A 67 14.94 25.77 15.46
C ALA A 67 15.37 26.04 14.02
N ASP A 68 14.45 25.91 13.06
CA ASP A 68 14.73 26.12 11.63
C ASP A 68 14.94 27.60 11.26
N TYR A 69 14.53 28.53 12.13
CA TYR A 69 14.50 29.97 11.84
C TYR A 69 15.53 30.77 12.67
N VAL A 70 16.10 30.19 13.73
CA VAL A 70 17.02 30.89 14.65
C VAL A 70 18.33 31.33 13.98
N HIS A 71 18.73 30.65 12.89
CA HIS A 71 19.94 30.93 12.12
C HIS A 71 19.65 31.39 10.67
N GLY A 72 18.42 31.83 10.38
CA GLY A 72 18.04 32.32 9.05
C GLY A 72 18.27 33.83 8.88
N ASP A 73 18.35 34.29 7.63
CA ASP A 73 18.51 35.71 7.25
C ASP A 73 17.47 36.63 7.92
N GLN A 74 16.26 36.11 8.16
CA GLN A 74 15.17 36.81 8.82
C GLN A 74 15.47 37.09 10.31
N ALA A 75 16.15 36.17 10.99
CA ALA A 75 16.59 36.36 12.38
C ALA A 75 17.72 37.39 12.46
N ASP A 76 18.65 37.35 11.50
CA ASP A 76 19.76 38.31 11.41
C ASP A 76 19.25 39.74 11.16
N GLU A 77 18.29 39.91 10.26
CA GLU A 77 17.71 41.22 9.96
C GLU A 77 16.90 41.76 11.15
N LEU A 78 16.13 40.91 11.82
CA LEU A 78 15.35 41.34 12.99
C LEU A 78 16.26 41.75 14.16
N GLU A 79 17.36 41.03 14.38
CA GLU A 79 18.38 41.42 15.36
C GLU A 79 19.01 42.79 15.03
N ARG A 80 19.31 43.04 13.75
CA ARG A 80 19.82 44.33 13.26
C ARG A 80 18.81 45.46 13.50
N LEU A 81 17.52 45.22 13.23
CA LEU A 81 16.45 46.17 13.48
C LEU A 81 16.28 46.48 14.97
N MET A 82 16.41 45.48 15.84
CA MET A 82 16.37 45.67 17.30
C MET A 82 17.49 46.59 17.77
N ARG A 83 18.73 46.39 17.29
CA ARG A 83 19.87 47.29 17.59
C ARG A 83 19.63 48.71 17.06
N LYS A 84 19.11 48.84 15.82
CA LYS A 84 18.83 50.14 15.20
C LYS A 84 17.79 50.96 15.98
N ARG A 85 16.85 50.29 16.66
CA ARG A 85 15.87 50.94 17.55
C ARG A 85 16.36 51.19 18.97
N GLY A 86 17.64 50.96 19.25
CA GLY A 86 18.25 51.27 20.54
C GLY A 86 18.16 50.18 21.60
N TYR A 87 17.69 48.96 21.25
CA TYR A 87 17.68 47.84 22.19
C TYR A 87 19.09 47.23 22.35
N ARG A 88 19.48 46.96 23.61
CA ARG A 88 20.70 46.22 23.93
C ARG A 88 20.42 44.72 23.90
N LEU A 89 21.15 43.94 23.12
CA LEU A 89 20.90 42.51 23.04
C LEU A 89 21.48 41.75 24.24
N ALA A 90 20.75 40.76 24.72
CA ALA A 90 21.20 39.84 25.76
C ALA A 90 22.32 38.92 25.23
N ALA A 91 23.10 38.34 26.15
CA ALA A 91 24.02 37.25 25.85
C ALA A 91 23.53 35.99 26.58
N PRO A 92 23.00 34.98 25.88
CA PRO A 92 22.85 34.86 24.42
C PRO A 92 21.70 35.70 23.84
N ALA A 93 21.87 36.13 22.58
CA ALA A 93 20.90 37.01 21.90
C ALA A 93 19.71 36.25 21.30
N ARG A 94 19.83 34.93 21.11
CA ARG A 94 18.83 34.09 20.45
C ARG A 94 18.54 32.84 21.28
N TYR A 95 17.28 32.43 21.30
CA TYR A 95 16.81 31.22 21.98
C TYR A 95 15.91 30.40 21.06
N VAL A 96 15.99 29.08 21.16
CA VAL A 96 15.13 28.15 20.43
C VAL A 96 13.98 27.71 21.32
N LEU A 97 12.75 27.92 20.85
CA LEU A 97 11.53 27.52 21.55
C LEU A 97 10.72 26.54 20.69
N PRO A 98 10.02 25.56 21.30
CA PRO A 98 8.95 24.83 20.64
C PRO A 98 7.84 25.77 20.17
N SER A 99 7.21 25.46 19.03
CA SER A 99 6.12 26.25 18.46
C SER A 99 5.00 26.62 19.45
N PRO A 100 4.53 25.72 20.35
CA PRO A 100 3.51 26.07 21.33
C PRO A 100 3.94 27.18 22.31
N LEU A 101 5.19 27.15 22.76
CA LEU A 101 5.72 28.11 23.73
C LEU A 101 6.00 29.47 23.06
N LEU A 102 6.55 29.46 21.85
CA LEU A 102 6.78 30.68 21.07
C LEU A 102 5.47 31.42 20.76
N LEU A 103 4.40 30.68 20.46
CA LEU A 103 3.07 31.23 20.24
C LEU A 103 2.42 31.78 21.52
N ALA A 104 2.65 31.14 22.67
CA ALA A 104 2.19 31.66 23.97
C ALA A 104 2.83 33.02 24.28
N VAL A 105 4.16 33.13 24.12
CA VAL A 105 4.91 34.37 24.30
C VAL A 105 4.46 35.46 23.31
N ALA A 106 4.26 35.10 22.04
CA ALA A 106 3.78 36.05 21.03
C ALA A 106 2.36 36.56 21.31
N ARG A 107 1.51 35.77 21.98
CA ARG A 107 0.14 36.14 22.37
C ARG A 107 0.07 36.97 23.63
N GLU A 108 1.06 36.93 24.52
CA GLU A 108 1.11 37.79 25.71
C GLU A 108 1.19 39.28 25.34
N ALA A 109 1.83 39.61 24.20
CA ALA A 109 1.78 40.94 23.59
C ALA A 109 0.35 41.36 23.12
N ALA A 110 -0.61 40.43 23.06
CA ALA A 110 -1.98 40.68 22.65
C ALA A 110 -2.93 41.10 23.79
N GLY A 111 -2.48 41.07 25.06
CA GLY A 111 -3.20 41.59 26.22
C GLY A 111 -4.03 40.56 26.99
N ALA A 112 -3.40 39.92 27.99
CA ALA A 112 -4.07 39.35 29.17
C ALA A 112 -3.02 39.19 30.29
N PRO A 113 -3.21 39.79 31.50
CA PRO A 113 -2.20 39.77 32.56
C PRO A 113 -2.19 38.46 33.37
N GLY A 114 -0.98 37.97 33.65
CA GLY A 114 -0.53 37.50 34.97
C GLY A 114 -0.81 36.04 35.36
N LEU A 115 0.24 35.20 35.24
CA LEU A 115 0.39 33.92 35.94
C LEU A 115 0.75 34.14 37.42
N HIS A 116 -0.06 33.57 38.33
CA HIS A 116 0.43 33.09 39.62
C HIS A 116 0.04 31.61 39.78
N ALA A 117 1.01 30.84 40.26
CA ALA A 117 0.99 29.40 40.38
C ALA A 117 0.29 28.93 41.68
N ALA A 118 -0.11 27.66 41.64
CA ALA A 118 -0.43 26.75 42.75
C ALA A 118 -1.69 27.08 43.59
N ASP A 119 -2.82 26.47 43.21
CA ASP A 119 -3.55 25.47 44.02
C ASP A 119 -4.93 25.19 43.39
N HIS A 120 -5.43 23.95 43.49
CA HIS A 120 -6.65 23.41 42.86
C HIS A 120 -7.83 24.40 42.71
N PRO A 121 -8.47 24.52 41.52
CA PRO A 121 -9.95 24.57 41.53
C PRO A 121 -10.66 24.07 40.26
N ALA A 122 -11.97 23.84 40.42
CA ALA A 122 -12.93 23.72 39.32
C ALA A 122 -12.77 24.86 38.29
N GLN A 123 -12.61 24.47 37.04
CA GLN A 123 -12.34 25.31 35.87
C GLN A 123 -13.43 26.39 35.69
N ARG A 124 -13.13 27.67 35.94
CA ARG A 124 -13.95 28.79 35.42
C ARG A 124 -13.77 28.83 33.90
N ARG A 125 -14.70 28.19 33.18
CA ARG A 125 -14.76 28.23 31.71
C ARG A 125 -15.10 29.64 31.23
N THR A 126 -14.50 30.09 30.13
CA THR A 126 -14.93 31.34 29.47
C THR A 126 -16.37 31.21 28.96
N ALA A 127 -17.08 32.32 28.76
CA ALA A 127 -18.48 32.29 28.29
C ALA A 127 -18.64 31.50 26.97
N LEU A 128 -17.69 31.62 26.05
CA LEU A 128 -17.67 30.87 24.79
C LEU A 128 -17.42 29.36 24.99
N GLN A 129 -16.51 28.99 25.90
CA GLN A 129 -16.24 27.60 26.23
C GLN A 129 -17.42 26.96 26.98
N ALA A 130 -18.14 27.74 27.80
CA ALA A 130 -19.38 27.32 28.46
C ALA A 130 -20.49 27.07 27.42
N LEU A 131 -20.69 27.98 26.46
CA LEU A 131 -21.66 27.80 25.36
C LEU A 131 -21.36 26.56 24.51
N PHE A 132 -20.09 26.34 24.15
CA PHE A 132 -19.66 25.13 23.46
C PHE A 132 -20.03 23.88 24.27
N PHE A 133 -19.69 23.88 25.56
CA PHE A 133 -19.98 22.76 26.45
C PHE A 133 -21.48 22.53 26.60
N ASP A 134 -22.31 23.57 26.65
CA ASP A 134 -23.76 23.45 26.74
C ASP A 134 -24.37 22.84 25.47
N MET A 135 -23.85 23.18 24.28
CA MET A 135 -24.22 22.50 23.03
C MET A 135 -23.91 21.00 23.10
N VAL A 136 -22.70 20.66 23.54
CA VAL A 136 -22.28 19.26 23.70
C VAL A 136 -23.14 18.54 24.74
N ARG A 137 -23.39 19.18 25.89
CA ARG A 137 -24.22 18.66 27.00
C ARG A 137 -25.64 18.38 26.54
N TRP A 138 -26.23 19.28 25.76
CA TRP A 138 -27.55 19.08 25.16
C TRP A 138 -27.56 17.82 24.29
N GLY A 139 -26.57 17.67 23.41
CA GLY A 139 -26.45 16.48 22.54
C GLY A 139 -26.29 15.19 23.34
N VAL A 140 -25.48 15.19 24.40
CA VAL A 140 -25.28 14.04 25.28
C VAL A 140 -26.59 13.65 25.98
N ARG A 141 -27.30 14.60 26.60
CA ARG A 141 -28.58 14.34 27.30
C ARG A 141 -29.67 13.79 26.37
N HIS A 142 -29.71 14.25 25.12
CA HIS A 142 -30.74 13.86 24.16
C HIS A 142 -30.38 12.63 23.31
N GLY A 143 -29.25 11.97 23.56
CA GLY A 143 -28.90 10.76 22.81
C GLY A 143 -28.36 11.04 21.39
N ALA A 144 -27.83 12.23 21.13
CA ALA A 144 -27.28 12.57 19.81
C ALA A 144 -25.99 11.79 19.51
N SER A 145 -25.83 11.33 18.27
CA SER A 145 -24.59 10.75 17.76
C SER A 145 -23.63 11.80 17.22
N ASP A 146 -24.16 12.90 16.68
CA ASP A 146 -23.39 13.94 16.01
C ASP A 146 -23.99 15.31 16.32
N LEU A 147 -23.13 16.31 16.55
CA LEU A 147 -23.45 17.72 16.66
C LEU A 147 -22.90 18.42 15.41
N HIS A 148 -23.74 19.18 14.73
CA HIS A 148 -23.46 19.86 13.48
C HIS A 148 -23.56 21.36 13.69
N LEU A 149 -22.48 22.07 13.39
CA LEU A 149 -22.31 23.50 13.59
C LEU A 149 -21.98 24.13 12.23
N HIS A 150 -22.98 24.72 11.60
CA HIS A 150 -22.82 25.36 10.29
C HIS A 150 -22.81 26.88 10.43
N ALA A 151 -21.69 27.47 10.03
CA ALA A 151 -21.51 28.91 9.98
C ALA A 151 -21.66 29.35 8.51
N ASP A 152 -22.89 29.51 8.04
CA ASP A 152 -23.19 29.99 6.68
C ASP A 152 -23.31 31.52 6.67
N ARG A 153 -22.47 32.20 5.89
CA ARG A 153 -22.48 33.67 5.73
C ARG A 153 -23.71 34.19 5.00
N ARG A 154 -24.44 33.35 4.25
CA ARG A 154 -25.68 33.76 3.58
C ARG A 154 -26.87 33.84 4.53
N ALA A 155 -26.79 33.16 5.67
CA ALA A 155 -27.83 33.16 6.69
C ALA A 155 -27.47 34.14 7.83
N ALA A 156 -28.46 34.88 8.33
CA ALA A 156 -28.26 35.81 9.45
C ALA A 156 -27.85 35.09 10.76
N THR A 157 -28.19 33.81 10.88
CA THR A 157 -27.93 33.00 12.07
C THR A 157 -27.24 31.69 11.69
N ALA A 158 -26.35 31.24 12.57
CA ALA A 158 -25.69 29.96 12.47
C ALA A 158 -26.69 28.82 12.71
N GLN A 159 -26.45 27.66 12.08
CA GLN A 159 -27.30 26.48 12.27
C GLN A 159 -26.63 25.48 13.20
N VAL A 160 -27.25 25.27 14.36
CA VAL A 160 -26.86 24.24 15.33
C VAL A 160 -27.85 23.09 15.25
N ARG A 161 -27.38 21.92 14.81
CA ARG A 161 -28.22 20.73 14.59
C ARG A 161 -27.58 19.48 15.16
N TYR A 162 -28.39 18.45 15.36
CA TYR A 162 -27.98 17.19 15.98
C TYR A 162 -28.52 16.01 15.19
N THR A 163 -27.77 14.92 15.16
CA THR A 163 -28.27 13.63 14.68
C THR A 163 -28.75 12.81 15.87
N VAL A 164 -30.07 12.71 16.07
CA VAL A 164 -30.67 11.97 17.19
C VAL A 164 -31.46 10.79 16.64
N GLY A 165 -31.07 9.56 17.00
CA GLY A 165 -31.73 8.37 16.49
C GLY A 165 -31.67 8.22 14.96
N GLY A 166 -30.78 8.96 14.28
CA GLY A 166 -30.62 8.96 12.82
C GLY A 166 -31.45 10.04 12.10
N ALA A 167 -32.21 10.85 12.84
CA ALA A 167 -32.90 12.03 12.31
C ALA A 167 -32.06 13.28 12.54
N TYR A 168 -32.13 14.23 11.61
CA TYR A 168 -31.45 15.51 11.68
C TYR A 168 -32.38 16.57 12.32
N VAL A 169 -32.04 17.04 13.51
CA VAL A 169 -32.93 17.84 14.38
C VAL A 169 -32.24 19.13 14.81
N ALA A 170 -32.94 20.26 14.74
CA ALA A 170 -32.47 21.53 15.30
C ALA A 170 -32.82 21.63 16.78
N ALA A 171 -31.94 22.21 17.59
CA ALA A 171 -32.21 22.48 19.00
C ALA A 171 -32.69 23.93 19.17
N PRO A 172 -33.95 24.17 19.58
CA PRO A 172 -34.50 25.53 19.66
C PRO A 172 -33.72 26.49 20.57
N CYS A 173 -33.06 25.96 21.60
CA CYS A 173 -32.28 26.75 22.57
C CYS A 173 -31.00 27.39 22.01
N PHE A 174 -30.57 27.02 20.80
CA PHE A 174 -29.41 27.63 20.13
C PHE A 174 -29.81 28.35 18.82
N ASN A 175 -31.11 28.54 18.59
CA ASN A 175 -31.58 29.38 17.48
C ASN A 175 -31.20 30.85 17.75
N GLY A 176 -30.79 31.58 16.71
CA GLY A 176 -30.44 33.00 16.83
C GLY A 176 -28.95 33.28 17.07
N LEU A 177 -28.11 32.25 17.22
CA LEU A 177 -26.66 32.43 17.34
C LEU A 177 -26.09 33.08 16.07
N SER A 178 -25.29 34.14 16.20
CA SER A 178 -24.69 34.80 15.03
C SER A 178 -23.55 33.96 14.43
N HIS A 179 -23.29 34.16 13.14
CA HIS A 179 -22.16 33.52 12.44
C HIS A 179 -20.80 33.81 13.12
N ALA A 180 -20.55 35.08 13.46
CA ALA A 180 -19.32 35.51 14.11
C ALA A 180 -19.14 34.83 15.48
N CYS A 181 -20.19 34.79 16.30
CA CYS A 181 -20.15 34.13 17.60
C CYS A 181 -19.87 32.63 17.46
N LEU A 182 -20.48 31.94 16.49
CA LEU A 182 -20.17 30.52 16.28
C LEU A 182 -18.69 30.31 15.89
N LEU A 183 -18.11 31.16 15.04
CA LEU A 183 -16.69 31.05 14.69
C LEU A 183 -15.78 31.23 15.91
N GLU A 184 -16.09 32.16 16.81
CA GLU A 184 -15.35 32.35 18.06
C GLU A 184 -15.49 31.14 18.99
N ILE A 185 -16.69 30.58 19.12
CA ILE A 185 -16.94 29.35 19.88
C ILE A 185 -16.09 28.19 19.33
N LEU A 186 -16.05 28.04 17.99
CA LEU A 186 -15.25 26.99 17.33
C LEU A 186 -13.75 27.22 17.51
N ALA A 187 -13.27 28.46 17.43
CA ALA A 187 -11.87 28.81 17.67
C ALA A 187 -11.44 28.50 19.11
N VAL A 188 -12.30 28.79 20.10
CA VAL A 188 -12.07 28.47 21.50
C VAL A 188 -12.08 26.96 21.73
N ALA A 189 -13.06 26.25 21.17
CA ALA A 189 -13.17 24.80 21.30
C ALA A 189 -11.97 24.07 20.65
N TRP A 190 -11.43 24.60 19.55
CA TRP A 190 -10.24 24.04 18.90
C TRP A 190 -9.00 24.07 19.79
N MET A 191 -8.92 24.95 20.79
CA MET A 191 -7.78 24.98 21.71
C MET A 191 -7.65 23.69 22.54
N ASP A 192 -8.77 23.01 22.78
CA ASP A 192 -8.82 21.73 23.51
C ASP A 192 -8.60 20.52 22.58
N VAL A 193 -8.41 20.74 21.27
CA VAL A 193 -8.22 19.68 20.27
C VAL A 193 -6.83 19.05 20.38
N ARG A 194 -6.80 17.72 20.43
CA ARG A 194 -5.61 16.88 20.38
C ARG A 194 -5.58 16.08 19.08
N ALA A 195 -4.37 15.70 18.66
CA ALA A 195 -4.12 14.91 17.45
C ALA A 195 -4.79 15.49 16.18
N GLY A 196 -4.81 16.83 16.07
CA GLY A 196 -5.33 17.53 14.91
C GLY A 196 -4.25 17.97 13.92
N ASN A 197 -4.68 18.32 12.71
CA ASN A 197 -3.83 18.75 11.59
C ASN A 197 -3.63 20.27 11.52
N GLY A 198 -3.83 20.99 12.64
CA GLY A 198 -3.66 22.44 12.72
C GLY A 198 -3.57 22.92 14.17
N ALA A 199 -2.76 23.95 14.41
CA ALA A 199 -2.57 24.52 15.74
C ALA A 199 -3.71 25.48 16.16
N VAL A 200 -4.40 26.06 15.17
CA VAL A 200 -5.52 27.01 15.36
C VAL A 200 -6.66 26.60 14.44
N PHE A 201 -7.89 26.91 14.85
CA PHE A 201 -9.05 26.75 13.99
C PHE A 201 -8.91 27.66 12.76
N ASP A 202 -8.91 27.06 11.57
CA ASP A 202 -8.93 27.79 10.31
C ASP A 202 -10.24 27.46 9.58
N PRO A 203 -11.17 28.43 9.46
CA PRO A 203 -12.46 28.22 8.79
C PRO A 203 -12.34 27.97 7.28
N ARG A 204 -11.13 28.13 6.70
CA ARG A 204 -10.83 27.93 5.27
C ARG A 204 -10.08 26.62 5.01
N ALA A 205 -9.72 25.88 6.05
CA ALA A 205 -9.01 24.61 5.92
C ALA A 205 -9.87 23.44 6.40
N GLU A 206 -9.65 22.29 5.77
CA GLU A 206 -10.15 21.01 6.27
C GLU A 206 -9.39 20.64 7.53
N GLN A 207 -10.09 20.49 8.66
CA GLN A 207 -9.43 20.15 9.91
C GLN A 207 -10.10 18.99 10.64
N GLN A 208 -9.28 18.17 11.26
CA GLN A 208 -9.71 17.02 12.03
C GLN A 208 -9.00 17.00 13.37
N GLY A 209 -9.62 16.39 14.39
CA GLY A 209 -9.02 16.28 15.71
C GLY A 209 -9.95 15.67 16.73
N ARG A 210 -9.56 15.69 18.01
CA ARG A 210 -10.36 15.14 19.11
C ARG A 210 -10.36 16.03 20.34
N ILE A 211 -11.50 16.10 21.02
CA ILE A 211 -11.64 16.77 22.31
C ILE A 211 -12.16 15.74 23.32
N ALA A 212 -11.44 15.53 24.42
CA ALA A 212 -11.90 14.69 25.52
C ALA A 212 -12.53 15.58 26.59
N LEU A 213 -13.73 15.23 27.05
CA LEU A 213 -14.51 16.01 28.00
C LEU A 213 -15.37 15.10 28.89
N GLN A 214 -15.68 15.57 30.09
CA GLN A 214 -16.66 14.94 30.97
C GLN A 214 -17.94 15.76 31.01
N VAL A 215 -19.07 15.10 30.74
CA VAL A 215 -20.40 15.72 30.73
C VAL A 215 -21.31 14.92 31.65
N ASP A 216 -21.78 15.55 32.74
CA ASP A 216 -22.65 14.91 33.71
C ASP A 216 -22.09 13.55 34.19
N GLU A 217 -20.79 13.51 34.55
CA GLU A 217 -20.02 12.30 34.92
C GLU A 217 -19.82 11.24 33.81
N VAL A 218 -20.28 11.51 32.59
CA VAL A 218 -20.05 10.63 31.44
C VAL A 218 -18.78 11.08 30.71
N PRO A 219 -17.74 10.22 30.61
CA PRO A 219 -16.59 10.50 29.77
C PRO A 219 -16.99 10.44 28.29
N VAL A 220 -16.73 11.53 27.57
CA VAL A 220 -17.08 11.70 26.16
C VAL A 220 -15.86 12.17 25.38
N VAL A 221 -15.65 11.57 24.21
CA VAL A 221 -14.67 12.04 23.23
C VAL A 221 -15.43 12.56 22.02
N LEU A 222 -15.22 13.83 21.69
CA LEU A 222 -15.68 14.41 20.44
C LEU A 222 -14.64 14.15 19.35
N ARG A 223 -15.08 13.62 18.21
CA ARG A 223 -14.27 13.63 16.99
C ARG A 223 -14.67 14.83 16.14
N TRP A 224 -13.72 15.72 15.93
CA TRP A 224 -13.87 16.92 15.14
C TRP A 224 -13.60 16.63 13.66
N ALA A 225 -14.47 17.13 12.80
CA ALA A 225 -14.25 17.26 11.37
C ALA A 225 -14.86 18.59 10.88
N SER A 226 -14.03 19.52 10.41
CA SER A 226 -14.46 20.76 9.78
C SER A 226 -14.29 20.68 8.27
N LEU A 227 -15.38 20.95 7.56
CA LEU A 227 -15.43 21.13 6.11
C LEU A 227 -15.41 22.64 5.80
N ALA A 228 -14.42 23.08 5.04
CA ALA A 228 -14.37 24.44 4.51
C ALA A 228 -15.30 24.53 3.29
N THR A 229 -16.32 25.38 3.38
CA THR A 229 -17.22 25.64 2.25
C THR A 229 -17.09 27.09 1.81
N ASP A 230 -17.51 27.39 0.57
CA ASP A 230 -17.44 28.73 -0.01
C ASP A 230 -18.11 29.81 0.85
N HIS A 231 -19.11 29.41 1.66
CA HIS A 231 -19.89 30.33 2.49
C HIS A 231 -19.61 30.21 3.98
N GLY A 232 -18.54 29.51 4.37
CA GLY A 232 -18.10 29.36 5.74
C GLY A 232 -18.04 27.91 6.20
N PRO A 233 -17.45 27.63 7.37
CA PRO A 233 -17.14 26.27 7.79
C PRO A 233 -18.39 25.52 8.24
N SER A 234 -18.38 24.22 7.97
CA SER A 234 -19.32 23.24 8.50
C SER A 234 -18.57 22.29 9.41
N VAL A 235 -18.76 22.42 10.73
CA VAL A 235 -18.10 21.56 11.72
C VAL A 235 -19.04 20.47 12.20
N CYS A 236 -18.61 19.21 12.04
CA CYS A 236 -19.28 18.05 12.59
C CYS A 236 -18.46 17.49 13.75
N LEU A 237 -19.12 17.36 14.90
CA LEU A 237 -18.58 16.80 16.14
C LEU A 237 -19.29 15.50 16.43
N ARG A 238 -18.63 14.37 16.17
CA ARG A 238 -19.19 13.06 16.51
C ARG A 238 -18.99 12.79 17.99
N ILE A 239 -20.08 12.54 18.70
CA ILE A 239 -20.11 12.34 20.15
C ILE A 239 -19.88 10.85 20.44
N LEU A 240 -18.69 10.50 20.91
CA LEU A 240 -18.36 9.15 21.36
C LEU A 240 -18.46 9.09 22.88
N ARG A 241 -19.48 8.40 23.39
CA ARG A 241 -19.58 8.11 24.83
C ARG A 241 -18.65 6.95 25.12
N GLN A 242 -17.75 7.13 26.08
CA GLN A 242 -16.96 6.03 26.58
C GLN A 242 -17.82 5.28 27.59
N ASP A 243 -18.19 4.05 27.27
CA ASP A 243 -18.83 3.17 28.25
C ASP A 243 -17.87 2.99 29.44
N PRO A 244 -18.38 2.88 30.68
CA PRO A 244 -17.55 2.50 31.81
C PRO A 244 -16.87 1.15 31.52
N PRO A 245 -15.60 0.97 31.96
CA PRO A 245 -14.81 -0.24 31.68
C PRO A 245 -15.45 -1.53 32.21
N GLN A 246 -16.44 -1.42 33.12
CA GLN A 246 -17.24 -2.51 33.67
C GLN A 246 -18.73 -2.17 33.45
N GLY A 247 -19.47 -3.01 32.72
CA GLY A 247 -20.93 -2.82 32.51
C GLY A 247 -21.41 -2.66 31.06
N GLY A 248 -20.68 -3.17 30.06
CA GLY A 248 -21.16 -3.20 28.67
C GLY A 248 -22.35 -4.14 28.49
N ALA A 249 -23.28 -3.79 27.58
CA ALA A 249 -24.42 -4.63 27.25
C ALA A 249 -23.99 -6.01 26.71
N SER A 250 -24.64 -7.07 27.19
CA SER A 250 -24.46 -8.44 26.69
C SER A 250 -24.89 -8.56 25.22
N LEU A 251 -24.43 -9.61 24.51
CA LEU A 251 -24.88 -9.87 23.14
C LEU A 251 -26.41 -9.99 23.04
N ALA A 252 -27.05 -10.57 24.06
CA ALA A 252 -28.51 -10.66 24.15
C ALA A 252 -29.18 -9.29 24.27
N GLU A 253 -28.64 -8.39 25.12
CA GLU A 253 -29.14 -7.03 25.30
C GLU A 253 -28.91 -6.14 24.09
N LEU A 254 -27.83 -6.39 23.32
CA LEU A 254 -27.66 -5.76 22.02
C LEU A 254 -28.81 -6.13 21.09
N GLY A 255 -29.38 -7.33 21.19
CA GLY A 255 -30.54 -7.80 20.42
C GLY A 255 -30.25 -9.02 19.54
N TYR A 256 -29.14 -9.72 19.79
CA TYR A 256 -28.85 -10.98 19.12
C TYR A 256 -29.77 -12.11 19.63
N LEU A 257 -30.21 -12.97 18.71
CA LEU A 257 -31.00 -14.15 19.06
C LEU A 257 -30.15 -15.18 19.83
N PRO A 258 -30.73 -16.02 20.70
CA PRO A 258 -29.97 -17.01 21.47
C PRO A 258 -29.04 -17.90 20.62
N ALA A 259 -29.51 -18.34 19.45
CA ALA A 259 -28.70 -19.13 18.52
C ALA A 259 -27.51 -18.35 17.91
N GLN A 260 -27.66 -17.03 17.74
CA GLN A 260 -26.60 -16.15 17.24
C GLN A 260 -25.58 -15.85 18.34
N VAL A 261 -26.06 -15.60 19.57
CA VAL A 261 -25.19 -15.46 20.76
C VAL A 261 -24.30 -16.70 20.90
N ALA A 262 -24.90 -17.90 20.91
CA ALA A 262 -24.15 -19.15 20.97
C ALA A 262 -23.14 -19.31 19.81
N THR A 263 -23.44 -18.78 18.61
CA THR A 263 -22.52 -18.85 17.47
C THR A 263 -21.34 -17.90 17.62
N LEU A 264 -21.59 -16.67 18.09
CA LEU A 264 -20.54 -15.67 18.36
C LEU A 264 -19.63 -16.12 19.50
N GLU A 265 -20.20 -16.64 20.59
CA GLU A 265 -19.45 -17.15 21.74
C GLU A 265 -18.58 -18.35 21.35
N ARG A 266 -19.12 -19.31 20.58
CA ARG A 266 -18.33 -20.42 20.04
C ARG A 266 -17.17 -19.95 19.16
N ALA A 267 -17.34 -18.85 18.42
CA ALA A 267 -16.27 -18.31 17.59
C ALA A 267 -15.14 -17.69 18.45
N CYS A 268 -15.46 -17.06 19.58
CA CYS A 268 -14.47 -16.57 20.55
C CYS A 268 -13.68 -17.70 21.21
N GLN A 269 -14.34 -18.83 21.51
CA GLN A 269 -13.72 -19.98 22.18
C GLN A 269 -12.73 -20.74 21.28
N ARG A 270 -12.93 -20.76 19.96
CA ARG A 270 -12.03 -21.42 19.01
C ARG A 270 -10.74 -20.62 18.80
N ALA A 271 -9.59 -21.30 18.82
CA ALA A 271 -8.29 -20.71 18.54
C ALA A 271 -8.08 -20.45 17.03
N GLY A 272 -7.40 -19.35 16.71
CA GLY A 272 -6.94 -18.99 15.36
C GLY A 272 -8.04 -18.59 14.38
N GLY A 273 -7.69 -17.82 13.35
CA GLY A 273 -8.62 -17.42 12.28
C GLY A 273 -9.41 -16.15 12.57
N ALA A 274 -9.99 -15.60 11.51
CA ALA A 274 -10.59 -14.28 11.48
C ALA A 274 -12.12 -14.31 11.64
N VAL A 275 -12.63 -13.52 12.57
CA VAL A 275 -14.04 -13.14 12.70
C VAL A 275 -14.22 -11.78 12.05
N VAL A 276 -14.99 -11.72 10.96
CA VAL A 276 -15.17 -10.52 10.16
C VAL A 276 -16.62 -10.06 10.20
N LEU A 277 -16.83 -8.84 10.69
CA LEU A 277 -18.13 -8.18 10.68
C LEU A 277 -18.20 -7.19 9.50
N ALA A 278 -19.23 -7.31 8.69
CA ALA A 278 -19.55 -6.39 7.61
C ALA A 278 -20.90 -5.69 7.83
N GLY A 279 -21.05 -4.55 7.19
CA GLY A 279 -22.23 -3.70 7.31
C GLY A 279 -21.92 -2.26 6.93
N THR A 280 -22.95 -1.46 6.69
CA THR A 280 -22.81 -0.03 6.41
C THR A 280 -22.19 0.73 7.58
N VAL A 281 -21.82 1.99 7.35
CA VAL A 281 -21.36 2.89 8.42
C VAL A 281 -22.47 3.03 9.46
N GLY A 282 -22.13 2.94 10.75
CA GLY A 282 -23.11 3.04 11.84
C GLY A 282 -23.93 1.76 12.09
N ALA A 283 -23.58 0.63 11.48
CA ALA A 283 -24.27 -0.65 11.70
C ALA A 283 -23.98 -1.32 13.08
N GLY A 284 -23.18 -0.72 13.96
CA GLY A 284 -22.88 -1.26 15.30
C GLY A 284 -21.87 -2.42 15.32
N LYS A 285 -20.99 -2.50 14.31
CA LYS A 285 -19.97 -3.56 14.16
C LYS A 285 -18.95 -3.52 15.30
N SER A 286 -18.31 -2.36 15.52
CA SER A 286 -17.33 -2.15 16.59
C SER A 286 -17.92 -2.43 17.97
N THR A 287 -19.18 -2.05 18.19
CA THR A 287 -19.91 -2.33 19.45
C THR A 287 -20.03 -3.83 19.72
N THR A 288 -20.42 -4.62 18.71
CA THR A 288 -20.51 -6.09 18.85
C THR A 288 -19.15 -6.69 19.15
N ILE A 289 -18.11 -6.29 18.42
CA ILE A 289 -16.75 -6.79 18.66
C ILE A 289 -16.29 -6.42 20.07
N ALA A 290 -16.48 -5.17 20.52
CA ALA A 290 -16.14 -4.76 21.87
C ALA A 290 -16.85 -5.60 22.95
N THR A 291 -18.16 -5.89 22.78
CA THR A 291 -18.89 -6.80 23.67
C THR A 291 -18.31 -8.21 23.66
N MET A 292 -17.96 -8.76 22.50
CA MET A 292 -17.33 -10.08 22.40
C MET A 292 -15.97 -10.12 23.11
N LEU A 293 -15.16 -9.07 22.92
CA LEU A 293 -13.81 -8.98 23.47
C LEU A 293 -13.81 -8.78 25.01
N ARG A 294 -14.75 -8.00 25.54
CA ARG A 294 -14.96 -7.86 27.00
C ARG A 294 -15.35 -9.17 27.67
N GLY A 295 -15.99 -10.08 26.94
CA GLY A 295 -16.33 -11.43 27.41
C GLY A 295 -15.19 -12.43 27.35
N LEU A 296 -14.02 -12.05 26.84
CA LEU A 296 -12.86 -12.94 26.82
C LEU A 296 -12.25 -13.08 28.23
N PRO A 297 -11.77 -14.29 28.60
CA PRO A 297 -11.12 -14.53 29.88
C PRO A 297 -9.82 -13.72 30.02
N ALA A 298 -9.49 -13.32 31.25
CA ALA A 298 -8.34 -12.45 31.54
C ALA A 298 -6.98 -13.08 31.19
N GLU A 299 -6.92 -14.41 31.13
CA GLU A 299 -5.75 -15.20 30.78
C GLU A 299 -5.39 -15.07 29.28
N ARG A 300 -6.34 -14.62 28.44
CA ARG A 300 -6.10 -14.40 27.01
C ARG A 300 -5.60 -12.98 26.75
N LYS A 301 -4.32 -12.87 26.42
CA LYS A 301 -3.71 -11.59 26.03
C LYS A 301 -4.37 -11.03 24.75
N LEU A 302 -5.12 -9.94 24.92
CA LEU A 302 -5.79 -9.19 23.87
C LEU A 302 -5.02 -7.92 23.50
N VAL A 303 -4.78 -7.72 22.21
CA VAL A 303 -4.15 -6.50 21.65
C VAL A 303 -5.10 -5.88 20.63
N THR A 304 -5.22 -4.56 20.59
CA THR A 304 -6.02 -3.88 19.55
C THR A 304 -5.17 -2.91 18.73
N LEU A 305 -5.52 -2.78 17.45
CA LEU A 305 -5.00 -1.82 16.47
C LEU A 305 -6.18 -1.06 15.87
N GLU A 306 -6.41 0.16 16.34
CA GLU A 306 -7.61 0.93 16.02
C GLU A 306 -7.25 2.34 15.53
N ASP A 307 -8.11 2.99 14.75
CA ASP A 307 -7.89 4.34 14.19
C ASP A 307 -9.10 5.25 14.48
N PRO A 308 -9.29 5.72 15.74
CA PRO A 308 -8.68 5.28 17.01
C PRO A 308 -9.51 4.23 17.77
N ALA A 309 -9.08 3.91 19.00
CA ALA A 309 -9.88 3.13 19.93
C ALA A 309 -11.22 3.81 20.28
N GLU A 310 -12.34 3.15 19.96
CA GLU A 310 -13.69 3.69 20.18
C GLU A 310 -14.25 3.36 21.57
N TYR A 311 -13.94 2.17 22.08
CA TYR A 311 -14.46 1.63 23.35
C TYR A 311 -13.32 1.28 24.28
N ALA A 312 -13.47 1.56 25.57
CA ALA A 312 -12.56 1.03 26.58
C ALA A 312 -12.84 -0.48 26.77
N ILE A 313 -11.79 -1.28 26.65
CA ILE A 313 -11.80 -2.74 26.90
C ILE A 313 -10.74 -3.00 27.97
N ALA A 314 -11.19 -3.22 29.21
CA ALA A 314 -10.32 -3.24 30.40
C ALA A 314 -9.18 -4.28 30.32
N ASN A 315 -9.43 -5.43 29.70
CA ASN A 315 -8.47 -6.52 29.53
C ASN A 315 -7.65 -6.43 28.22
N ALA A 316 -7.70 -5.32 27.49
CA ALA A 316 -7.01 -5.14 26.20
C ALA A 316 -5.85 -4.16 26.25
N LEU A 317 -4.74 -4.51 25.58
CA LEU A 317 -3.67 -3.57 25.25
C LEU A 317 -4.06 -2.78 24.00
N GLN A 318 -4.79 -1.68 24.19
CA GLN A 318 -5.35 -0.90 23.08
C GLN A 318 -4.34 0.04 22.45
N ASN A 319 -4.08 -0.12 21.16
CA ASN A 319 -3.19 0.76 20.40
C ASN A 319 -3.99 1.57 19.39
N SER A 320 -4.06 2.88 19.61
CA SER A 320 -4.53 3.80 18.59
C SER A 320 -3.42 4.06 17.56
N VAL A 321 -3.79 4.09 16.29
CA VAL A 321 -2.93 4.40 15.15
C VAL A 321 -3.45 5.67 14.53
N SER A 322 -2.68 6.75 14.60
CA SER A 322 -3.01 8.01 13.92
C SER A 322 -2.42 7.97 12.51
N ARG A 323 -3.26 8.11 11.49
CA ARG A 323 -2.81 8.29 10.10
C ARG A 323 -2.69 9.79 9.81
N SER A 324 -1.54 10.24 9.30
CA SER A 324 -1.39 11.62 8.82
C SER A 324 -2.15 11.81 7.50
N LEU A 325 -2.73 13.00 7.31
CA LEU A 325 -3.43 13.37 6.07
C LEU A 325 -2.45 13.66 4.92
N ASP A 326 -1.18 13.89 5.22
CA ASP A 326 -0.15 14.33 4.27
C ASP A 326 0.39 13.21 3.37
N GLY A 327 -0.23 12.02 3.38
CA GLY A 327 0.12 10.95 2.45
C GLY A 327 1.51 10.33 2.66
N GLU A 328 2.19 10.62 3.77
CA GLU A 328 3.40 9.89 4.17
C GLU A 328 3.04 8.42 4.41
N ALA A 329 3.29 7.62 3.38
CA ALA A 329 2.95 6.22 3.31
C ALA A 329 3.78 5.39 4.32
N GLY A 330 3.10 4.51 5.07
CA GLY A 330 3.68 3.26 5.58
C GLY A 330 3.92 3.15 7.10
N ALA A 331 4.56 4.13 7.74
CA ALA A 331 5.26 3.87 9.01
C ALA A 331 4.41 3.42 10.25
N PRO A 332 3.19 3.93 10.54
CA PRO A 332 2.59 3.72 11.86
C PRO A 332 2.07 2.30 12.11
N PHE A 333 1.48 1.64 11.09
CA PHE A 333 0.99 0.26 11.24
C PHE A 333 2.14 -0.74 11.22
N ASP A 334 3.15 -0.54 10.38
CA ASP A 334 4.24 -1.51 10.18
C ASP A 334 5.13 -1.61 11.43
N ALA A 335 5.46 -0.48 12.06
CA ALA A 335 6.21 -0.45 13.32
C ALA A 335 5.46 -1.16 14.46
N LYS A 336 4.15 -0.93 14.57
CA LYS A 336 3.30 -1.61 15.56
C LYS A 336 3.14 -3.10 15.25
N LEU A 337 2.96 -3.46 13.98
CA LEU A 337 2.81 -4.86 13.54
C LEU A 337 4.06 -5.69 13.88
N LEU A 338 5.26 -5.16 13.63
CA LEU A 338 6.52 -5.83 13.97
C LEU A 338 6.62 -6.14 15.47
N THR A 339 6.21 -5.20 16.31
CA THR A 339 6.19 -5.36 17.78
C THR A 339 5.15 -6.38 18.20
N ILE A 340 3.96 -6.31 17.60
CA ILE A 340 2.82 -7.18 17.91
C ILE A 340 3.08 -8.63 17.53
N LYS A 341 3.72 -8.90 16.39
CA LYS A 341 4.12 -10.26 15.97
C LYS A 341 5.10 -10.93 16.95
N ARG A 342 5.85 -10.13 17.71
CA ARG A 342 6.75 -10.62 18.78
C ARG A 342 6.10 -10.61 20.15
N SER A 343 4.90 -10.06 20.26
CA SER A 343 4.09 -10.14 21.46
C SER A 343 3.33 -11.46 21.41
N ALA A 344 3.52 -12.33 22.41
CA ALA A 344 2.79 -13.59 22.54
C ALA A 344 1.29 -13.34 22.84
N MET A 345 0.55 -12.87 21.84
CA MET A 345 -0.87 -12.53 21.93
C MET A 345 -1.75 -13.70 21.50
N HIS A 346 -2.96 -13.78 22.08
CA HIS A 346 -3.95 -14.80 21.74
C HIS A 346 -5.01 -14.25 20.78
N ASP A 347 -5.44 -13.02 21.05
CA ASP A 347 -6.51 -12.34 20.34
C ASP A 347 -6.02 -10.97 19.88
N LEU A 348 -6.34 -10.62 18.63
CA LEU A 348 -6.07 -9.31 18.08
C LEU A 348 -7.32 -8.71 17.46
N TYR A 349 -7.61 -7.46 17.81
CA TYR A 349 -8.62 -6.65 17.13
C TYR A 349 -7.97 -5.67 16.16
N LEU A 350 -8.25 -5.82 14.87
CA LEU A 350 -7.88 -4.86 13.83
C LEU A 350 -9.12 -4.06 13.47
N GLY A 351 -9.14 -2.77 13.79
CA GLY A 351 -10.35 -1.93 13.72
C GLY A 351 -11.12 -2.07 12.41
N GLU A 352 -10.43 -1.90 11.27
CA GLU A 352 -11.03 -2.05 9.95
C GLU A 352 -10.02 -2.49 8.90
N VAL A 353 -10.40 -3.44 8.03
CA VAL A 353 -9.69 -3.75 6.79
C VAL A 353 -10.35 -2.98 5.65
N ARG A 354 -9.69 -1.89 5.23
CA ARG A 354 -10.22 -0.98 4.21
C ARG A 354 -9.32 -0.82 3.00
N ASP A 355 -8.00 -0.98 3.13
CA ASP A 355 -7.01 -0.65 2.10
C ASP A 355 -5.88 -1.68 2.06
N ARG A 356 -4.94 -1.50 1.13
CA ARG A 356 -3.81 -2.42 0.93
C ARG A 356 -2.89 -2.54 2.15
N GLN A 357 -2.74 -1.48 2.94
CA GLN A 357 -1.95 -1.51 4.16
C GLN A 357 -2.60 -2.43 5.21
N THR A 358 -3.87 -2.21 5.50
CA THR A 358 -4.65 -3.05 6.45
C THR A 358 -4.90 -4.46 5.92
N GLY A 359 -4.97 -4.66 4.60
CA GLY A 359 -5.03 -5.97 3.96
C GLY A 359 -3.76 -6.81 4.16
N ARG A 360 -2.57 -6.18 4.08
CA ARG A 360 -1.30 -6.83 4.43
C ARG A 360 -1.25 -7.22 5.91
N VAL A 361 -1.61 -6.29 6.79
CA VAL A 361 -1.72 -6.54 8.24
C VAL A 361 -2.67 -7.71 8.52
N PHE A 362 -3.83 -7.74 7.86
CA PHE A 362 -4.80 -8.83 7.98
C PHE A 362 -4.19 -10.18 7.54
N THR A 363 -3.51 -10.22 6.40
CA THR A 363 -2.88 -11.44 5.87
C THR A 363 -1.84 -12.00 6.82
N ASP A 364 -0.98 -11.12 7.34
CA ASP A 364 0.09 -11.47 8.26
C ASP A 364 -0.43 -12.00 9.61
N LEU A 365 -1.50 -11.39 10.13
CA LEU A 365 -2.06 -11.74 11.43
C LEU A 365 -2.99 -12.95 11.34
N ALA A 366 -3.86 -13.02 10.33
CA ALA A 366 -4.71 -14.20 10.15
C ALA A 366 -3.88 -15.45 9.83
N GLY A 367 -2.74 -15.29 9.16
CA GLY A 367 -1.85 -16.40 8.78
C GLY A 367 -1.00 -16.95 9.93
N SER A 368 -0.80 -16.19 11.01
CA SER A 368 0.00 -16.62 12.16
C SER A 368 -0.78 -17.47 13.18
N GLY A 369 -2.05 -17.75 12.92
CA GLY A 369 -2.89 -18.59 13.78
C GLY A 369 -3.42 -17.89 15.03
N VAL A 370 -3.31 -16.57 15.13
CA VAL A 370 -3.99 -15.79 16.19
C VAL A 370 -5.49 -15.62 15.88
N SER A 371 -6.31 -15.43 16.91
CA SER A 371 -7.72 -15.09 16.71
C SER A 371 -7.84 -13.62 16.33
N LEU A 372 -8.20 -13.35 15.07
CA LEU A 372 -8.32 -12.00 14.54
C LEU A 372 -9.78 -11.56 14.53
N TYR A 373 -10.08 -10.37 15.05
CA TYR A 373 -11.40 -9.74 14.95
C TYR A 373 -11.24 -8.50 14.10
N THR A 374 -12.14 -8.28 13.13
CA THR A 374 -12.07 -7.08 12.30
C THR A 374 -13.40 -6.71 11.68
N THR A 375 -13.46 -5.50 11.14
CA THR A 375 -14.60 -5.00 10.38
C THR A 375 -14.24 -4.70 8.94
N THR A 376 -15.21 -4.79 8.04
CA THR A 376 -15.09 -4.29 6.67
C THR A 376 -16.43 -3.79 6.15
N HIS A 377 -16.43 -3.17 4.97
CA HIS A 377 -17.64 -2.71 4.30
C HIS A 377 -17.98 -3.63 3.12
N ALA A 378 -18.94 -4.52 3.34
CA ALA A 378 -19.51 -5.39 2.31
C ALA A 378 -21.04 -5.41 2.43
N GLY A 379 -21.74 -5.58 1.31
CA GLY A 379 -23.21 -5.57 1.25
C GLY A 379 -23.88 -6.84 1.78
N SER A 380 -23.11 -7.89 2.05
CA SER A 380 -23.58 -9.14 2.66
C SER A 380 -22.42 -9.90 3.28
N ALA A 381 -22.70 -10.93 4.09
CA ALA A 381 -21.67 -11.77 4.68
C ALA A 381 -20.89 -12.56 3.62
N LEU A 382 -21.55 -12.97 2.53
CA LEU A 382 -20.95 -13.72 1.43
C LEU A 382 -20.01 -12.88 0.56
N LEU A 383 -20.19 -11.55 0.56
CA LEU A 383 -19.33 -10.63 -0.17
C LEU A 383 -18.08 -10.21 0.63
N ILE A 384 -17.91 -10.69 1.86
CA ILE A 384 -16.74 -10.37 2.67
C ILE A 384 -15.45 -10.88 2.00
N PRO A 385 -15.34 -12.15 1.57
CA PRO A 385 -14.13 -12.63 0.90
C PRO A 385 -13.84 -11.87 -0.39
N GLU A 386 -14.88 -11.57 -1.19
CA GLU A 386 -14.75 -10.74 -2.40
C GLU A 386 -14.24 -9.33 -2.10
N ARG A 387 -14.74 -8.71 -1.02
CA ARG A 387 -14.29 -7.38 -0.60
C ARG A 387 -12.82 -7.41 -0.18
N LEU A 388 -12.43 -8.37 0.65
CA LEU A 388 -11.04 -8.53 1.10
C LEU A 388 -10.10 -8.83 -0.07
N ALA A 389 -10.57 -9.58 -1.08
CA ALA A 389 -9.82 -9.93 -2.27
C ALA A 389 -9.78 -8.84 -3.36
N SER A 390 -10.54 -7.76 -3.21
CA SER A 390 -10.58 -6.67 -4.20
C SER A 390 -9.22 -5.98 -4.35
N ASP A 391 -8.92 -5.43 -5.54
CA ASP A 391 -7.64 -4.75 -5.83
C ASP A 391 -7.28 -3.61 -4.86
N PHE A 392 -8.29 -3.02 -4.22
CA PHE A 392 -8.14 -1.95 -3.23
C PHE A 392 -7.58 -2.46 -1.89
N ILE A 393 -7.97 -3.67 -1.44
CA ILE A 393 -7.48 -4.29 -0.19
C ILE A 393 -6.33 -5.28 -0.47
N GLY A 394 -6.46 -6.10 -1.51
CA GLY A 394 -5.37 -6.93 -2.03
C GLY A 394 -5.02 -8.16 -1.20
N VAL A 395 -5.95 -8.77 -0.46
CA VAL A 395 -5.73 -10.09 0.16
C VAL A 395 -5.88 -11.18 -0.91
N SER A 396 -4.95 -12.14 -0.98
CA SER A 396 -5.06 -13.24 -1.95
C SER A 396 -6.31 -14.10 -1.71
N ARG A 397 -6.99 -14.49 -2.80
CA ARG A 397 -8.11 -15.44 -2.75
C ARG A 397 -7.68 -16.79 -2.20
N ASP A 398 -6.47 -17.24 -2.56
CA ASP A 398 -5.92 -18.52 -2.09
C ASP A 398 -5.69 -18.51 -0.57
N PHE A 399 -5.22 -17.37 -0.05
CA PHE A 399 -5.07 -17.18 1.39
C PHE A 399 -6.43 -17.20 2.10
N LEU A 400 -7.44 -16.49 1.59
CA LEU A 400 -8.78 -16.50 2.18
C LEU A 400 -9.47 -17.88 2.10
N ALA A 401 -9.15 -18.67 1.08
CA ALA A 401 -9.65 -20.04 0.90
C ALA A 401 -8.93 -21.06 1.80
N THR A 402 -7.80 -20.68 2.41
CA THR A 402 -7.03 -21.57 3.29
C THR A 402 -7.87 -21.95 4.53
N PRO A 403 -8.03 -23.26 4.83
CA PRO A 403 -8.81 -23.69 5.99
C PRO A 403 -8.30 -23.08 7.30
N GLY A 404 -9.22 -22.52 8.08
CA GLY A 404 -8.90 -21.89 9.36
C GLY A 404 -8.59 -20.39 9.28
N VAL A 405 -8.40 -19.79 8.09
CA VAL A 405 -8.18 -18.34 7.95
C VAL A 405 -9.46 -17.54 8.23
N LEU A 406 -10.60 -17.93 7.66
CA LEU A 406 -11.90 -17.29 7.93
C LEU A 406 -12.73 -18.17 8.87
N LYS A 407 -13.00 -17.66 10.08
CA LYS A 407 -13.71 -18.37 11.15
C LYS A 407 -15.20 -18.09 11.15
N LEU A 408 -15.59 -16.82 11.05
CA LEU A 408 -16.98 -16.40 11.11
C LEU A 408 -17.18 -15.12 10.29
N LEU A 409 -18.22 -15.11 9.45
CA LEU A 409 -18.61 -14.00 8.61
C LEU A 409 -19.98 -13.50 9.05
N VAL A 410 -20.07 -12.23 9.43
CA VAL A 410 -21.30 -11.64 9.95
C VAL A 410 -21.64 -10.41 9.13
N TYR A 411 -22.88 -10.29 8.69
CA TYR A 411 -23.41 -9.03 8.17
C TYR A 411 -24.44 -8.48 9.16
N GLN A 412 -24.23 -7.23 9.57
CA GLN A 412 -25.02 -6.55 10.60
C GLN A 412 -25.62 -5.25 10.06
N THR A 413 -26.84 -4.97 10.51
CA THR A 413 -27.52 -3.68 10.36
C THR A 413 -28.24 -3.32 11.65
N LEU A 414 -28.40 -2.03 11.95
CA LEU A 414 -29.20 -1.55 13.09
C LEU A 414 -30.58 -1.10 12.63
N LEU A 415 -31.62 -1.62 13.29
CA LEU A 415 -32.98 -1.16 13.10
C LEU A 415 -33.44 -0.29 14.29
N PRO A 416 -34.20 0.79 14.05
CA PRO A 416 -34.85 1.54 15.11
C PRO A 416 -35.80 0.63 15.91
N ARG A 417 -35.74 0.68 17.25
CA ARG A 417 -36.80 0.07 18.08
C ARG A 417 -38.03 0.96 18.09
N LEU A 418 -39.18 0.33 18.26
CA LEU A 418 -40.45 1.02 18.35
C LEU A 418 -40.62 1.64 19.74
N CYS A 419 -41.13 2.87 19.79
CA CYS A 419 -41.40 3.57 21.04
C CYS A 419 -42.47 2.81 21.85
N PRO A 420 -42.21 2.41 23.09
CA PRO A 420 -43.17 1.65 23.89
C PRO A 420 -44.46 2.41 24.17
N ALA A 421 -44.41 3.74 24.26
CA ALA A 421 -45.57 4.59 24.56
C ALA A 421 -46.56 4.75 23.39
N CYS A 422 -46.07 4.76 22.14
CA CYS A 422 -46.92 5.01 20.97
C CYS A 422 -46.95 3.86 19.95
N ALA A 423 -46.27 2.75 20.23
CA ALA A 423 -46.30 1.58 19.35
C ALA A 423 -47.66 0.87 19.45
N LEU A 424 -48.36 0.86 18.33
CA LEU A 424 -49.67 0.23 18.18
C LEU A 424 -49.51 -1.27 17.91
N PRO A 425 -50.31 -2.15 18.54
CA PRO A 425 -50.35 -3.56 18.18
C PRO A 425 -50.66 -3.75 16.69
N LEU A 426 -50.03 -4.73 16.05
CA LEU A 426 -50.26 -5.04 14.63
C LEU A 426 -51.77 -5.27 14.31
N ALA A 427 -52.53 -5.79 15.28
CA ALA A 427 -53.99 -5.95 15.19
C ALA A 427 -54.78 -4.64 15.05
N VAL A 428 -54.28 -3.55 15.62
CA VAL A 428 -54.91 -2.22 15.49
C VAL A 428 -54.65 -1.65 14.09
N LEU A 429 -53.48 -1.94 13.51
CA LEU A 429 -53.11 -1.53 12.16
C LEU A 429 -53.96 -2.27 11.10
N TRP A 430 -54.25 -3.56 11.33
CA TRP A 430 -55.18 -4.33 10.48
C TRP A 430 -56.60 -3.78 10.51
N ARG A 431 -57.12 -3.39 11.67
CA ARG A 431 -58.47 -2.81 11.80
C ARG A 431 -58.60 -1.42 11.18
N ARG A 432 -57.52 -0.64 11.15
CA ARG A 432 -57.48 0.71 10.57
C ARG A 432 -57.08 0.75 9.09
N GLY A 433 -56.65 -0.37 8.51
CA GLY A 433 -56.33 -0.52 7.08
C GLY A 433 -57.58 -0.59 6.18
N ALA A 434 -58.58 0.26 6.43
CA ALA A 434 -59.72 0.46 5.56
C ALA A 434 -59.20 1.12 4.26
N GLY A 435 -58.89 0.30 3.25
CA GLY A 435 -58.34 0.76 1.97
C GLY A 435 -57.30 -0.17 1.31
N TRP A 436 -56.82 -1.21 2.00
CA TRP A 436 -55.88 -2.17 1.37
C TRP A 436 -56.60 -3.15 0.44
N SER A 437 -55.99 -3.44 -0.71
CA SER A 437 -56.50 -4.48 -1.61
C SER A 437 -56.38 -5.88 -0.99
N HIS A 438 -57.15 -6.84 -1.49
CA HIS A 438 -57.10 -8.23 -1.02
C HIS A 438 -55.68 -8.83 -1.14
N ALA A 439 -54.99 -8.58 -2.25
CA ALA A 439 -53.62 -9.03 -2.48
C ALA A 439 -52.63 -8.44 -1.46
N GLN A 440 -52.76 -7.15 -1.13
CA GLN A 440 -51.92 -6.51 -0.12
C GLN A 440 -52.15 -7.13 1.26
N ARG A 441 -53.41 -7.38 1.65
CA ARG A 441 -53.74 -8.05 2.92
C ARG A 441 -53.13 -9.45 3.00
N LEU A 442 -53.20 -10.23 1.92
CA LEU A 442 -52.59 -11.57 1.84
C LEU A 442 -51.05 -11.51 1.92
N ALA A 443 -50.41 -10.61 1.17
CA ALA A 443 -48.96 -10.45 1.19
C ALA A 443 -48.45 -10.09 2.59
N TRP A 444 -49.11 -9.14 3.27
CA TRP A 444 -48.78 -8.77 4.65
C TRP A 444 -49.01 -9.90 5.66
N ARG A 445 -50.08 -10.71 5.49
CA ARG A 445 -50.33 -11.90 6.32
C ARG A 445 -49.23 -12.95 6.14
N CYS A 446 -48.85 -13.25 4.90
CA CYS A 446 -47.79 -14.20 4.59
C CYS A 446 -46.44 -13.73 5.14
N TRP A 447 -46.13 -12.44 4.98
CA TRP A 447 -44.90 -11.84 5.50
C TRP A 447 -44.86 -11.86 7.03
N ALA A 448 -45.94 -11.46 7.72
CA ALA A 448 -46.04 -11.50 9.18
C ALA A 448 -45.96 -12.94 9.72
N ALA A 449 -46.55 -13.92 9.03
CA ALA A 449 -46.45 -15.33 9.39
C ALA A 449 -45.02 -15.86 9.25
N ARG A 450 -44.30 -15.50 8.17
CA ARG A 450 -42.88 -15.85 8.01
C ARG A 450 -42.02 -15.24 9.10
N LEU A 451 -42.23 -13.97 9.45
CA LEU A 451 -41.51 -13.32 10.54
C LEU A 451 -41.76 -13.96 11.90
N ARG A 452 -43.01 -14.33 12.21
CA ARG A 452 -43.32 -15.06 13.45
C ARG A 452 -42.60 -16.40 13.52
N ARG A 453 -42.55 -17.14 12.41
CA ARG A 453 -41.81 -18.41 12.32
C ARG A 453 -40.29 -18.22 12.42
N ALA A 454 -39.75 -17.15 11.83
CA ALA A 454 -38.30 -16.91 11.79
C ALA A 454 -37.73 -16.30 13.07
N CYS A 455 -38.52 -15.53 13.83
CA CYS A 455 -37.99 -14.70 14.92
C CYS A 455 -38.51 -15.04 16.32
N ALA A 456 -39.38 -16.05 16.51
CA ALA A 456 -39.86 -16.54 17.81
C ALA A 456 -40.23 -15.46 18.86
N ALA A 457 -40.77 -14.31 18.42
CA ALA A 457 -41.08 -13.18 19.29
C ALA A 457 -42.59 -13.04 19.58
N PRO A 458 -43.00 -12.83 20.85
CA PRO A 458 -44.41 -12.62 21.20
C PRO A 458 -44.82 -11.16 20.89
N ALA A 459 -45.85 -11.01 20.06
CA ALA A 459 -46.60 -9.77 19.76
C ALA A 459 -45.82 -8.56 19.19
N TRP A 460 -45.90 -8.38 17.86
CA TRP A 460 -45.34 -7.24 17.14
C TRP A 460 -46.21 -5.98 17.25
N ARG A 461 -45.57 -4.82 17.48
CA ARG A 461 -46.18 -3.47 17.44
C ARG A 461 -45.63 -2.66 16.25
N TRP A 462 -46.18 -1.49 15.92
CA TRP A 462 -45.76 -0.59 14.82
C TRP A 462 -45.94 0.89 15.20
N ARG A 463 -45.17 1.82 14.61
CA ARG A 463 -45.28 3.28 14.84
C ARG A 463 -46.03 3.97 13.70
N ARG A 464 -46.89 4.94 14.02
CA ARG A 464 -47.44 5.92 13.05
C ARG A 464 -46.35 6.96 12.72
N ARG A 465 -46.17 7.33 11.44
CA ARG A 465 -45.20 8.38 11.04
C ARG A 465 -45.62 9.78 11.51
N ALA A 466 -46.89 10.00 11.82
CA ALA A 466 -47.48 11.32 12.09
C ALA A 466 -47.79 11.60 13.58
N CYS A 467 -46.93 11.19 14.52
CA CYS A 467 -47.06 11.63 15.91
C CYS A 467 -45.96 12.65 16.20
N ALA A 468 -46.37 13.92 16.36
CA ALA A 468 -45.57 14.97 16.95
C ALA A 468 -44.98 14.47 18.27
N ILE A 469 -43.72 14.80 18.51
CA ILE A 469 -42.88 14.31 19.59
C ILE A 469 -43.41 14.80 20.94
N PRO A 470 -43.62 13.92 21.95
CA PRO A 470 -43.47 14.27 23.35
C PRO A 470 -42.30 13.47 23.98
N PRO A 471 -41.85 13.83 25.19
CA PRO A 471 -40.47 13.63 25.62
C PRO A 471 -40.16 12.17 25.98
N VAL A 472 -38.91 11.81 25.66
CA VAL A 472 -38.05 10.84 26.36
C VAL A 472 -38.54 9.37 26.44
N ALA A 473 -37.90 8.54 25.62
CA ALA A 473 -37.33 7.27 26.07
C ALA A 473 -36.13 6.94 25.17
N ARG A 474 -35.01 6.48 25.75
CA ARG A 474 -33.80 6.07 25.02
C ARG A 474 -34.17 5.23 23.79
N PRO A 475 -33.85 5.66 22.54
CA PRO A 475 -34.01 4.80 21.38
C PRO A 475 -32.87 3.79 21.37
N ALA A 476 -33.04 2.68 22.07
CA ALA A 476 -32.20 1.51 21.83
C ALA A 476 -32.45 1.04 20.38
N ARG A 477 -31.40 0.66 19.65
CA ARG A 477 -31.49 0.08 18.30
C ARG A 477 -31.17 -1.41 18.41
N ALA A 478 -31.83 -2.25 17.63
CA ALA A 478 -31.59 -3.70 17.65
C ALA A 478 -30.87 -4.13 16.35
N PRO A 479 -29.82 -4.96 16.42
CA PRO A 479 -29.14 -5.52 15.28
C PRO A 479 -29.97 -6.61 14.62
N VAL A 480 -29.88 -6.72 13.30
CA VAL A 480 -30.37 -7.88 12.54
C VAL A 480 -29.17 -8.52 11.85
N CYS A 481 -28.95 -9.80 12.12
CA CYS A 481 -27.84 -10.57 11.54
C CYS A 481 -28.35 -11.82 10.81
N ARG A 482 -27.67 -12.17 9.71
CA ARG A 482 -27.77 -13.48 9.05
C ARG A 482 -26.42 -14.18 9.18
N PRO A 483 -26.28 -15.24 10.01
CA PRO A 483 -25.07 -16.05 10.02
C PRO A 483 -25.06 -16.99 8.81
N CYS A 484 -23.89 -17.15 8.18
CA CYS A 484 -23.63 -18.22 7.23
C CYS A 484 -22.42 -19.01 7.74
N ALA A 485 -22.64 -20.28 8.13
CA ALA A 485 -21.56 -21.16 8.55
C ALA A 485 -20.93 -21.79 7.30
N ALA A 486 -19.65 -21.50 7.05
CA ALA A 486 -18.87 -22.21 6.05
C ALA A 486 -18.40 -23.54 6.64
N THR A 487 -18.92 -24.67 6.17
CA THR A 487 -18.19 -25.97 6.14
C THR A 487 -18.91 -27.04 5.32
N ARG A 488 -18.19 -27.50 4.29
CA ARG A 488 -18.16 -28.80 3.58
C ARG A 488 -19.41 -29.32 2.85
N GLY A 489 -19.18 -29.68 1.58
CA GLY A 489 -20.16 -30.24 0.68
C GLY A 489 -20.25 -31.77 0.70
N ALA A 490 -21.39 -32.25 0.20
CA ALA A 490 -21.60 -33.45 -0.61
C ALA A 490 -23.05 -33.41 -1.15
N PRO A 491 -23.36 -34.08 -2.28
CA PRO A 491 -24.48 -33.74 -3.16
C PRO A 491 -25.78 -34.43 -2.72
N TRP A 492 -26.93 -33.81 -3.01
CA TRP A 492 -28.23 -34.49 -2.86
C TRP A 492 -29.05 -34.35 -4.14
N SER A 493 -29.35 -35.51 -4.72
CA SER A 493 -30.49 -35.73 -5.62
C SER A 493 -31.73 -36.11 -4.79
N PRO A 494 -32.95 -36.11 -5.38
CA PRO A 494 -34.20 -36.00 -4.64
C PRO A 494 -34.94 -37.33 -4.49
N ASN A 495 -35.47 -37.61 -3.29
CA ASN A 495 -36.79 -38.20 -3.01
C ASN A 495 -36.79 -38.87 -1.64
N CYS A 496 -37.70 -38.47 -0.76
CA CYS A 496 -38.81 -39.34 -0.32
C CYS A 496 -39.61 -38.72 0.83
N SER A 497 -40.89 -39.04 0.75
CA SER A 497 -42.06 -38.63 1.50
C SER A 497 -42.14 -39.13 2.95
N ASN A 498 -43.02 -38.47 3.70
CA ASN A 498 -43.87 -39.00 4.78
C ASN A 498 -43.23 -39.45 6.11
N ARG A 499 -43.42 -38.65 7.17
CA ARG A 499 -44.49 -38.83 8.20
C ARG A 499 -44.40 -37.76 9.30
N LYS A 500 -45.57 -37.29 9.74
CA LYS A 500 -45.86 -36.48 10.94
C LYS A 500 -45.98 -37.43 12.18
N PRO A 501 -46.41 -36.97 13.39
CA PRO A 501 -45.75 -36.03 14.31
C PRO A 501 -45.78 -36.48 15.81
N THR A 502 -44.92 -35.89 16.66
CA THR A 502 -45.15 -35.52 18.11
C THR A 502 -45.44 -36.61 19.17
N PRO A 503 -45.50 -36.32 20.49
CA PRO A 503 -44.86 -35.27 21.33
C PRO A 503 -44.26 -35.82 22.67
N SER A 504 -43.81 -34.89 23.53
CA SER A 504 -43.63 -34.92 25.01
C SER A 504 -42.17 -34.77 25.44
N CYS A 505 -41.72 -33.69 26.10
CA CYS A 505 -42.13 -32.94 27.30
C CYS A 505 -41.41 -33.43 28.57
N SER A 506 -41.05 -32.48 29.43
CA SER A 506 -40.35 -32.54 30.74
C SER A 506 -38.81 -32.66 30.69
N ILE A 507 -38.02 -31.68 31.14
CA ILE A 507 -37.83 -31.02 32.46
C ILE A 507 -36.80 -31.77 33.33
N SER A 508 -36.00 -30.97 34.05
CA SER A 508 -34.99 -31.30 35.08
C SER A 508 -33.60 -31.64 34.52
N SER A 509 -32.53 -30.86 34.71
CA SER A 509 -31.90 -30.22 35.88
C SER A 509 -31.03 -31.16 36.71
N ALA A 510 -29.83 -30.66 37.04
CA ALA A 510 -28.75 -31.29 37.81
C ALA A 510 -28.04 -32.43 37.05
N GLY A 511 -26.72 -32.56 37.05
CA GLY A 511 -25.69 -32.00 37.91
C GLY A 511 -24.61 -33.08 38.03
N ALA A 512 -23.37 -32.65 38.24
CA ALA A 512 -22.26 -33.47 38.74
C ALA A 512 -21.52 -34.42 37.77
N THR A 513 -20.29 -33.99 37.44
CA THR A 513 -19.04 -34.66 37.85
C THR A 513 -18.51 -35.86 37.04
N ILE A 514 -17.44 -35.56 36.28
CA ILE A 514 -16.14 -36.27 36.21
C ILE A 514 -16.19 -37.82 36.26
N ARG A 515 -15.79 -38.46 35.15
CA ARG A 515 -14.65 -39.41 35.14
C ARG A 515 -14.20 -39.77 33.72
N ARG A 516 -12.86 -39.80 33.59
CA ARG A 516 -12.09 -40.36 32.48
C ARG A 516 -12.25 -41.89 32.40
N CYS A 517 -12.17 -42.41 31.19
CA CYS A 517 -11.46 -43.61 30.69
C CYS A 517 -12.18 -44.05 29.41
N ALA A 518 -11.62 -43.93 28.20
CA ALA A 518 -10.49 -44.67 27.64
C ALA A 518 -10.68 -46.20 27.71
N ALA A 519 -11.12 -46.81 26.60
CA ALA A 519 -10.59 -48.04 26.00
C ALA A 519 -11.46 -48.49 24.80
N CYS A 520 -10.84 -48.58 23.61
CA CYS A 520 -10.68 -49.78 22.74
C CYS A 520 -11.94 -50.21 21.96
N TRP A 521 -11.93 -50.70 20.72
CA TRP A 521 -10.92 -51.20 19.74
C TRP A 521 -11.70 -51.28 18.40
N GLY A 522 -11.18 -51.27 17.17
CA GLY A 522 -9.97 -51.79 16.49
C GLY A 522 -10.26 -51.70 14.97
N GLY A 523 -9.47 -52.10 13.97
CA GLY A 523 -8.03 -52.28 13.70
C GLY A 523 -7.76 -51.56 12.34
N ALA A 524 -6.61 -51.60 11.67
CA ALA A 524 -5.58 -52.61 11.56
C ALA A 524 -4.23 -52.01 11.08
N HIS A 525 -3.17 -52.74 11.42
CA HIS A 525 -1.77 -52.90 10.90
C HIS A 525 -1.32 -52.14 9.63
N ALA A 526 -0.04 -51.80 9.41
CA ALA A 526 1.26 -52.37 9.83
C ALA A 526 2.34 -51.25 9.93
N GLY A 527 3.28 -51.24 10.88
CA GLY A 527 4.59 -51.94 10.85
C GLY A 527 5.63 -51.08 10.08
N SER A 528 6.75 -50.57 10.61
CA SER A 528 7.70 -51.13 11.58
C SER A 528 8.55 -50.02 12.27
N ARG A 529 8.75 -50.23 13.57
CA ARG A 529 9.66 -49.64 14.58
C ARG A 529 11.17 -49.93 14.31
N PRO A 530 12.11 -49.72 15.26
CA PRO A 530 12.32 -48.69 16.31
C PRO A 530 13.80 -48.16 16.26
N THR A 531 14.31 -47.22 17.07
CA THR A 531 14.70 -47.36 18.49
C THR A 531 15.22 -46.01 18.99
N ARG A 532 14.64 -45.46 20.08
CA ARG A 532 15.21 -45.39 21.46
C ARG A 532 16.22 -44.24 21.64
N ARG A 533 16.29 -43.51 22.75
CA ARG A 533 15.50 -43.26 23.96
C ARG A 533 16.33 -42.23 24.74
N CYS A 534 15.66 -41.46 25.62
CA CYS A 534 16.12 -40.96 26.93
C CYS A 534 17.54 -40.37 27.06
N GLY A 535 17.75 -39.20 27.66
CA GLY A 535 16.95 -38.42 28.61
C GLY A 535 17.88 -37.88 29.70
N GLN A 536 17.44 -36.80 30.37
CA GLN A 536 17.83 -36.38 31.74
C GLN A 536 19.30 -35.96 31.94
N SER A 537 19.69 -34.95 32.73
CA SER A 537 19.01 -34.09 33.70
C SER A 537 20.03 -33.10 34.32
N ILE A 538 19.53 -32.08 35.05
CA ILE A 538 20.16 -31.35 36.18
C ILE A 538 20.99 -30.06 35.86
N ALA A 539 20.52 -28.96 36.45
CA ALA A 539 21.11 -27.60 36.59
C ALA A 539 21.96 -27.51 37.90
N PRO A 540 22.36 -26.35 38.51
CA PRO A 540 22.30 -24.91 38.14
C PRO A 540 23.55 -24.03 38.54
N GLY A 541 23.52 -22.73 38.16
CA GLY A 541 24.18 -21.58 38.84
C GLY A 541 25.68 -21.35 38.55
N ALA A 542 26.28 -20.15 38.58
CA ALA A 542 25.85 -18.76 38.68
C ALA A 542 27.01 -17.84 38.18
N ARG A 543 26.64 -16.66 37.66
CA ARG A 543 27.40 -15.45 37.29
C ARG A 543 28.89 -15.32 37.72
N SER A 544 29.77 -14.99 36.77
CA SER A 544 30.41 -13.64 36.64
C SER A 544 31.66 -13.64 35.74
N LYS A 545 31.93 -12.47 35.15
CA LYS A 545 33.19 -11.96 34.54
C LYS A 545 33.48 -12.26 33.05
N GLN A 546 33.51 -11.14 32.32
CA GLN A 546 33.99 -10.87 30.98
C GLN A 546 35.30 -11.58 30.56
N ALA A 547 35.38 -11.83 29.26
CA ALA A 547 36.61 -11.83 28.46
C ALA A 547 37.65 -12.93 28.73
N ARG A 548 37.47 -14.10 28.08
CA ARG A 548 38.60 -14.98 27.75
C ARG A 548 38.34 -16.05 26.68
N TRP A 549 37.90 -15.66 25.47
CA TRP A 549 38.11 -16.49 24.25
C TRP A 549 38.51 -15.67 23.01
N ILE A 550 38.94 -14.42 23.21
CA ILE A 550 39.77 -13.65 22.25
C ILE A 550 41.17 -13.56 22.86
N ARG A 551 41.90 -14.69 22.89
CA ARG A 551 43.34 -14.75 23.22
C ARG A 551 44.00 -16.12 22.94
N ALA A 552 43.60 -16.80 21.87
CA ALA A 552 44.28 -18.02 21.38
C ALA A 552 44.47 -18.05 19.84
N TRP A 553 44.36 -16.91 19.17
CA TRP A 553 44.63 -16.78 17.73
C TRP A 553 45.32 -15.45 17.40
N SER A 554 46.28 -15.04 18.26
CA SER A 554 47.08 -13.83 18.08
C SER A 554 48.53 -13.98 18.55
N ASN A 555 49.09 -15.20 18.50
CA ASN A 555 50.50 -15.47 18.82
C ASN A 555 51.09 -16.44 17.79
N ALA A 556 51.13 -16.05 16.52
CA ALA A 556 51.91 -16.78 15.51
C ALA A 556 52.28 -15.96 14.26
N VAL A 557 52.24 -14.62 14.27
CA VAL A 557 52.76 -13.82 13.14
C VAL A 557 53.43 -12.54 13.65
N SER A 558 54.57 -12.70 14.30
CA SER A 558 55.58 -11.64 14.42
C SER A 558 56.93 -12.26 14.77
N ARG A 559 57.66 -12.72 13.76
CA ARG A 559 59.13 -12.73 13.64
C ARG A 559 59.54 -13.45 12.36
N CYS A 560 60.64 -12.98 11.78
CA CYS A 560 61.43 -13.54 10.65
C CYS A 560 61.16 -12.95 9.26
N HIS A 561 61.85 -11.85 8.95
CA HIS A 561 62.66 -11.76 7.72
C HIS A 561 64.01 -12.43 7.97
N PRO A 562 64.62 -13.10 6.96
CA PRO A 562 65.75 -12.48 6.23
C PRO A 562 65.75 -12.91 4.72
N PRO A 563 66.80 -12.73 3.88
CA PRO A 563 66.67 -11.95 2.65
C PRO A 563 66.82 -12.77 1.34
N CYS A 564 66.54 -12.04 0.26
CA CYS A 564 66.71 -12.33 -1.16
C CYS A 564 67.95 -13.18 -1.55
N ALA A 565 67.74 -14.27 -2.30
CA ALA A 565 68.72 -14.79 -3.26
C ALA A 565 68.01 -15.53 -4.41
N ARG A 566 68.29 -15.07 -5.64
CA ARG A 566 67.77 -15.59 -6.91
C ARG A 566 68.27 -17.01 -7.17
N ARG A 567 67.37 -17.94 -7.52
CA ARG A 567 67.69 -19.10 -8.40
C ARG A 567 66.58 -19.25 -9.44
N ARG A 568 66.98 -19.30 -10.71
CA ARG A 568 66.12 -19.54 -11.89
C ARG A 568 65.68 -21.01 -11.91
N ALA A 569 64.39 -21.25 -12.12
CA ALA A 569 63.82 -22.55 -12.51
C ALA A 569 63.27 -22.46 -13.97
N PRO A 570 63.17 -23.59 -14.71
CA PRO A 570 63.16 -23.59 -16.17
C PRO A 570 61.83 -23.17 -16.82
N ARG A 571 61.95 -22.54 -17.99
CA ARG A 571 60.90 -21.81 -18.75
C ARG A 571 59.76 -22.67 -19.32
N THR A 572 59.80 -23.99 -19.23
CA THR A 572 58.79 -24.88 -19.85
C THR A 572 57.59 -25.15 -18.94
N ALA A 573 57.75 -25.13 -17.61
CA ALA A 573 56.64 -25.31 -16.66
C ALA A 573 55.76 -24.06 -16.48
N MET A 574 56.23 -22.87 -16.92
CA MET A 574 55.45 -21.63 -16.88
C MET A 574 54.44 -21.50 -18.02
N ALA A 575 54.69 -22.12 -19.18
CA ALA A 575 53.79 -22.04 -20.33
C ALA A 575 52.52 -22.88 -20.12
N GLU A 576 52.66 -24.11 -19.60
CA GLU A 576 51.52 -24.97 -19.26
C GLU A 576 50.73 -24.45 -18.06
N HIS A 577 51.40 -23.92 -17.03
CA HIS A 577 50.69 -23.23 -15.93
C HIS A 577 50.02 -21.93 -16.37
N ALA A 578 50.56 -21.19 -17.35
CA ALA A 578 49.91 -20.00 -17.90
C ALA A 578 48.70 -20.36 -18.78
N ALA A 579 48.76 -21.46 -19.54
CA ALA A 579 47.66 -21.97 -20.35
C ALA A 579 46.53 -22.57 -19.50
N LEU A 580 46.87 -23.32 -18.44
CA LEU A 580 45.90 -23.78 -17.46
C LEU A 580 45.33 -22.59 -16.67
N ALA A 581 46.15 -21.65 -16.20
CA ALA A 581 45.65 -20.46 -15.51
C ALA A 581 44.78 -19.57 -16.40
N SER A 582 45.04 -19.50 -17.72
CA SER A 582 44.18 -18.77 -18.66
C SER A 582 42.87 -19.52 -18.93
N ALA A 583 42.90 -20.86 -19.03
CA ALA A 583 41.72 -21.70 -19.14
C ALA A 583 40.84 -21.67 -17.86
N TRP A 584 41.44 -21.70 -16.66
CA TRP A 584 40.74 -21.55 -15.38
C TRP A 584 40.19 -20.13 -15.19
N ARG A 585 40.90 -19.09 -15.64
CA ARG A 585 40.37 -17.71 -15.68
C ARG A 585 39.23 -17.56 -16.69
N ALA A 586 39.31 -18.22 -17.85
CA ALA A 586 38.25 -18.22 -18.85
C ALA A 586 37.00 -18.99 -18.37
N ALA A 587 37.18 -20.15 -17.75
CA ALA A 587 36.11 -20.94 -17.12
C ALA A 587 35.49 -20.20 -15.94
N GLY A 588 36.29 -19.52 -15.10
CA GLY A 588 35.82 -18.67 -14.02
C GLY A 588 35.04 -17.44 -14.50
N ALA A 589 35.43 -16.87 -15.64
CA ALA A 589 34.73 -15.76 -16.31
C ALA A 589 33.41 -16.20 -16.96
N LEU A 590 33.38 -17.40 -17.56
CA LEU A 590 32.14 -18.03 -18.05
C LEU A 590 31.18 -18.33 -16.90
N GLY A 591 31.67 -18.92 -15.81
CA GLY A 591 30.89 -19.16 -14.59
C GLY A 591 30.36 -17.86 -13.98
N GLN A 592 31.14 -16.78 -14.00
CA GLN A 592 30.68 -15.46 -13.55
C GLN A 592 29.55 -14.91 -14.42
N ARG A 593 29.66 -15.02 -15.75
CA ARG A 593 28.62 -14.57 -16.68
C ARG A 593 27.33 -15.36 -16.53
N LEU A 594 27.44 -16.67 -16.30
CA LEU A 594 26.28 -17.54 -16.03
C LEU A 594 25.61 -17.22 -14.70
N ASP A 595 26.40 -17.01 -13.63
CA ASP A 595 25.89 -16.59 -12.33
C ASP A 595 25.19 -15.22 -12.44
N ALA A 596 25.80 -14.25 -13.11
CA ALA A 596 25.22 -12.92 -13.35
C ALA A 596 23.92 -12.98 -14.17
N TRP A 597 23.87 -13.82 -15.20
CA TRP A 597 22.67 -14.02 -16.02
C TRP A 597 21.52 -14.63 -15.21
N ARG A 598 21.80 -15.67 -14.41
CA ARG A 598 20.80 -16.29 -13.52
C ARG A 598 20.32 -15.32 -12.44
N PHE A 599 21.24 -14.57 -11.85
CA PHE A 599 20.92 -13.54 -10.86
C PHE A 599 20.10 -12.38 -11.44
N GLY A 600 20.16 -12.18 -12.76
CA GLY A 600 19.38 -11.17 -13.46
C GLY A 600 17.90 -11.19 -13.08
N ALA A 601 17.29 -12.36 -12.84
CA ALA A 601 15.88 -12.49 -12.44
C ALA A 601 15.59 -12.03 -11.00
N GLU A 602 16.54 -12.22 -10.07
CA GLU A 602 16.41 -11.88 -8.64
C GLU A 602 16.92 -10.47 -8.32
N ARG A 603 17.53 -9.79 -9.30
CA ARG A 603 18.22 -8.50 -9.13
C ARG A 603 17.32 -7.41 -8.54
N GLY A 604 16.06 -7.34 -8.97
CA GLY A 604 15.11 -6.34 -8.46
C GLY A 604 14.85 -6.49 -6.97
N ASP A 605 14.64 -7.74 -6.51
CA ASP A 605 14.40 -8.04 -5.10
C ASP A 605 15.67 -7.84 -4.26
N TYR A 606 16.84 -8.11 -4.84
CA TYR A 606 18.11 -7.85 -4.18
C TYR A 606 18.38 -6.34 -3.98
N TYR A 607 18.02 -5.49 -4.95
CA TYR A 607 18.14 -4.04 -4.78
C TYR A 607 17.24 -3.51 -3.65
N GLU A 608 16.01 -4.01 -3.56
CA GLU A 608 15.09 -3.65 -2.46
C GLU A 608 15.63 -4.15 -1.11
N TYR A 609 16.07 -5.41 -1.04
CA TYR A 609 16.72 -5.96 0.15
C TYR A 609 17.91 -5.10 0.61
N LEU A 610 18.77 -4.68 -0.34
CA LEU A 610 19.92 -3.87 -0.02
C LEU A 610 19.52 -2.47 0.47
N ALA A 611 18.49 -1.87 -0.13
CA ALA A 611 17.95 -0.58 0.31
C ALA A 611 17.36 -0.67 1.74
N ASP A 612 16.59 -1.72 2.02
CA ASP A 612 15.98 -1.94 3.34
C ASP A 612 17.03 -2.19 4.43
N MET A 613 18.08 -2.96 4.10
CA MET A 613 19.20 -3.20 5.01
C MET A 613 19.99 -1.91 5.29
N LEU A 614 20.21 -1.06 4.28
CA LEU A 614 20.92 0.20 4.45
C LEU A 614 20.12 1.22 5.28
N GLU A 615 18.79 1.27 5.15
CA GLU A 615 17.92 2.19 5.89
C GLU A 615 17.62 1.71 7.31
N GLY A 616 17.34 0.42 7.49
CA GLY A 616 16.94 -0.17 8.76
C GLY A 616 18.04 -0.23 9.82
N LEU A 617 19.30 -0.02 9.44
CA LEU A 617 20.44 -0.25 10.33
C LEU A 617 21.17 1.03 10.80
N GLN A 618 20.75 2.24 10.41
CA GLN A 618 21.31 3.54 10.87
C GLN A 618 22.86 3.54 11.01
N GLY A 619 23.57 2.94 10.05
CA GLY A 619 25.04 2.87 10.05
C GLY A 619 25.70 1.78 10.93
N ARG A 620 24.93 0.85 11.52
CA ARG A 620 25.46 -0.27 12.32
C ARG A 620 26.05 -1.44 11.51
N GLN A 621 25.66 -1.57 10.24
CA GLN A 621 26.26 -2.54 9.32
C GLN A 621 26.69 -1.83 8.04
N THR A 622 27.87 -2.19 7.58
CA THR A 622 28.44 -1.74 6.31
C THR A 622 28.03 -2.68 5.16
N LEU A 623 28.15 -2.23 3.92
CA LEU A 623 27.90 -3.08 2.73
C LEU A 623 28.78 -4.34 2.73
N ARG A 624 29.99 -4.24 3.28
CA ARG A 624 30.87 -5.37 3.53
C ARG A 624 30.20 -6.43 4.43
N ASP A 625 29.64 -6.00 5.56
CA ASP A 625 28.99 -6.92 6.52
C ASP A 625 27.78 -7.60 5.91
N ILE A 626 27.05 -6.89 5.03
CA ILE A 626 25.92 -7.46 4.28
C ILE A 626 26.41 -8.52 3.30
N PHE A 627 27.45 -8.25 2.50
CA PHE A 627 28.01 -9.24 1.57
C PHE A 627 28.59 -10.46 2.29
N GLU A 628 29.24 -10.26 3.43
CA GLU A 628 29.77 -11.34 4.26
C GLU A 628 28.66 -12.22 4.85
N THR A 629 27.61 -11.59 5.39
CA THR A 629 26.44 -12.30 5.91
C THR A 629 25.72 -13.08 4.81
N ASP A 630 25.54 -12.49 3.63
CA ASP A 630 24.90 -13.14 2.49
C ASP A 630 25.72 -14.31 1.95
N ALA A 631 27.05 -14.16 1.86
CA ALA A 631 27.96 -15.23 1.46
C ALA A 631 27.88 -16.43 2.43
N ALA A 632 27.86 -16.15 3.74
CA ALA A 632 27.75 -17.18 4.77
C ALA A 632 26.37 -17.85 4.78
N ARG A 633 25.28 -17.08 4.66
CA ARG A 633 23.90 -17.60 4.72
C ARG A 633 23.54 -18.48 3.53
N HIS A 634 23.95 -18.08 2.32
CA HIS A 634 23.51 -18.73 1.09
C HIS A 634 24.52 -19.74 0.53
N GLY A 635 25.77 -19.73 0.99
CA GLY A 635 26.81 -20.70 0.64
C GLY A 635 27.18 -20.75 -0.85
N GLU A 636 28.12 -21.62 -1.22
CA GLU A 636 28.60 -21.73 -2.62
C GLU A 636 27.64 -22.48 -3.56
N ALA A 637 26.64 -23.17 -3.01
CA ALA A 637 25.63 -23.87 -3.80
C ALA A 637 24.69 -22.91 -4.53
N SER A 638 24.40 -21.74 -3.94
CA SER A 638 23.50 -20.74 -4.52
C SER A 638 24.24 -19.72 -5.39
N VAL A 639 23.55 -19.20 -6.41
CA VAL A 639 24.08 -18.11 -7.26
C VAL A 639 24.35 -16.86 -6.42
N ARG A 640 23.41 -16.50 -5.53
CA ARG A 640 23.54 -15.35 -4.63
C ARG A 640 24.75 -15.48 -3.69
N GLY A 641 24.97 -16.64 -3.08
CA GLY A 641 26.11 -16.83 -2.18
C GLY A 641 27.46 -16.79 -2.90
N ARG A 642 27.57 -17.39 -4.11
CA ARG A 642 28.78 -17.25 -4.95
C ARG A 642 29.04 -15.82 -5.38
N LEU A 643 28.00 -15.08 -5.75
CA LEU A 643 28.14 -13.66 -6.13
C LEU A 643 28.47 -12.78 -4.92
N ALA A 644 27.80 -12.96 -3.79
CA ALA A 644 28.07 -12.22 -2.55
C ALA A 644 29.51 -12.39 -2.07
N ARG A 645 30.06 -13.60 -2.14
CA ARG A 645 31.48 -13.86 -1.81
C ARG A 645 32.43 -13.13 -2.74
N ARG A 646 32.13 -13.09 -4.05
CA ARG A 646 32.93 -12.33 -5.02
C ARG A 646 32.81 -10.82 -4.80
N TRP A 647 31.62 -10.32 -4.52
CA TRP A 647 31.39 -8.91 -4.22
C TRP A 647 32.10 -8.50 -2.94
N LEU A 648 32.11 -9.33 -1.90
CA LEU A 648 32.88 -9.08 -0.68
C LEU A 648 34.38 -8.89 -0.99
N HIS A 649 34.98 -9.81 -1.74
CA HIS A 649 36.40 -9.74 -2.10
C HIS A 649 36.71 -8.49 -2.93
N ARG A 650 35.90 -8.21 -3.97
CA ARG A 650 36.10 -7.02 -4.80
C ARG A 650 35.85 -5.72 -4.07
N TYR A 651 34.87 -5.68 -3.18
CA TYR A 651 34.58 -4.50 -2.38
C TYR A 651 35.77 -4.15 -1.48
N GLN A 652 36.47 -5.16 -0.97
CA GLN A 652 37.72 -4.98 -0.22
C GLN A 652 38.88 -4.53 -1.11
N ASP A 653 39.09 -5.19 -2.26
CA ASP A 653 40.18 -4.86 -3.19
C ASP A 653 40.05 -3.45 -3.78
N CYS A 654 38.82 -3.02 -4.06
CA CYS A 654 38.53 -1.74 -4.70
C CYS A 654 38.28 -0.60 -3.70
N GLY A 655 38.59 -0.81 -2.41
CA GLY A 655 38.44 0.23 -1.38
C GLY A 655 37.00 0.72 -1.19
N GLY A 656 36.02 -0.14 -1.46
CA GLY A 656 34.60 0.17 -1.31
C GLY A 656 33.90 0.77 -2.54
N ASP A 657 34.55 0.88 -3.71
CA ASP A 657 33.89 1.33 -4.94
C ASP A 657 32.85 0.30 -5.45
N LEU A 658 31.57 0.68 -5.42
CA LEU A 658 30.47 -0.18 -5.86
C LEU A 658 30.46 -0.46 -7.36
N ARG A 659 30.91 0.46 -8.21
CA ARG A 659 30.97 0.23 -9.66
C ARG A 659 31.99 -0.86 -9.97
N ALA A 660 33.18 -0.78 -9.38
CA ALA A 660 34.21 -1.80 -9.55
C ALA A 660 33.81 -3.16 -8.93
N THR A 661 33.11 -3.11 -7.78
CA THR A 661 32.60 -4.31 -7.08
C THR A 661 31.62 -5.10 -7.92
N TRP A 662 30.63 -4.43 -8.52
CA TRP A 662 29.58 -5.06 -9.31
C TRP A 662 29.85 -5.14 -10.81
N ALA A 663 30.99 -4.62 -11.27
CA ALA A 663 31.41 -4.70 -12.66
C ALA A 663 31.32 -6.14 -13.19
N ARG A 664 30.71 -6.30 -14.37
CA ARG A 664 30.45 -7.59 -15.05
C ARG A 664 29.44 -8.51 -14.36
N CYS A 665 28.90 -8.15 -13.19
CA CYS A 665 27.83 -8.88 -12.51
C CYS A 665 26.46 -8.21 -12.68
N LEU A 666 26.44 -6.88 -12.70
CA LEU A 666 25.24 -6.06 -12.93
C LEU A 666 25.41 -5.23 -14.22
N PRO A 667 24.32 -4.71 -14.81
CA PRO A 667 24.41 -3.82 -15.97
C PRO A 667 25.28 -2.60 -15.68
N GLU A 668 26.02 -2.10 -16.67
CA GLU A 668 26.92 -0.97 -16.46
C GLU A 668 26.17 0.33 -16.13
N GLY A 669 24.96 0.51 -16.68
CA GLY A 669 24.07 1.62 -16.34
C GLY A 669 23.71 1.63 -14.85
N ASP A 670 23.30 0.47 -14.31
CA ASP A 670 22.95 0.32 -12.89
C ASP A 670 24.18 0.56 -12.00
N CYS A 671 25.35 0.02 -12.37
CA CYS A 671 26.60 0.22 -11.63
C CYS A 671 27.01 1.71 -11.58
N THR A 672 26.84 2.43 -12.69
CA THR A 672 27.19 3.84 -12.78
C THR A 672 26.27 4.71 -11.93
N LEU A 673 24.97 4.40 -11.91
CA LEU A 673 24.00 5.04 -11.01
C LEU A 673 24.34 4.82 -9.55
N LEU A 674 24.68 3.59 -9.18
CA LEU A 674 25.01 3.24 -7.80
C LEU A 674 26.30 3.91 -7.34
N ALA A 675 27.31 4.07 -8.21
CA ALA A 675 28.51 4.83 -7.89
C ALA A 675 28.25 6.33 -7.73
N LEU A 676 27.42 6.93 -8.59
CA LEU A 676 27.02 8.34 -8.43
C LEU A 676 26.23 8.54 -7.12
N ALA A 677 25.35 7.60 -6.78
CA ALA A 677 24.59 7.63 -5.54
C ALA A 677 25.49 7.45 -4.30
N GLN A 678 26.50 6.58 -4.39
CA GLN A 678 27.50 6.40 -3.35
C GLN A 678 28.31 7.69 -3.10
N ALA A 679 28.71 8.39 -4.17
CA ALA A 679 29.41 9.67 -4.07
C ALA A 679 28.52 10.78 -3.46
N ALA A 680 27.20 10.71 -3.66
CA ALA A 680 26.23 11.63 -3.06
C ALA A 680 25.89 11.32 -1.59
N GLY A 681 26.30 10.16 -1.06
CA GLY A 681 26.13 9.75 0.34
C GLY A 681 25.09 8.63 0.58
N GLY A 682 25.10 8.06 1.79
CA GLY A 682 24.33 6.84 2.13
C GLY A 682 22.81 6.94 1.95
N GLY A 683 22.22 8.12 2.18
CA GLY A 683 20.78 8.34 1.96
C GLY A 683 20.38 8.32 0.47
N ALA A 684 21.27 8.80 -0.42
CA ALA A 684 21.02 8.78 -1.85
C ALA A 684 21.11 7.36 -2.43
N LEU A 685 22.03 6.53 -1.91
CA LEU A 685 22.19 5.13 -2.33
C LEU A 685 20.94 4.29 -2.10
N GLY A 686 20.29 4.41 -0.93
CA GLY A 686 19.06 3.68 -0.62
C GLY A 686 17.91 4.05 -1.56
N ILE A 687 17.75 5.34 -1.86
CA ILE A 687 16.71 5.83 -2.79
C ILE A 687 16.95 5.28 -4.20
N VAL A 688 18.19 5.36 -4.70
CA VAL A 688 18.55 4.87 -6.04
C VAL A 688 18.38 3.35 -6.15
N LEU A 689 18.70 2.59 -5.10
CA LEU A 689 18.45 1.15 -5.06
C LEU A 689 16.95 0.82 -5.14
N ARG A 690 16.07 1.54 -4.44
CA ARG A 690 14.61 1.33 -4.55
C ARG A 690 14.07 1.70 -5.93
N ASP A 691 14.55 2.81 -6.49
CA ASP A 691 14.18 3.20 -7.85
C ASP A 691 14.62 2.12 -8.85
N LEU A 692 15.86 1.62 -8.77
CA LEU A 692 16.35 0.50 -9.61
C LEU A 692 15.55 -0.80 -9.38
N ALA A 693 15.16 -1.09 -8.14
CA ALA A 693 14.33 -2.25 -7.81
C ALA A 693 12.95 -2.18 -8.48
N HIS A 694 12.29 -1.02 -8.37
CA HIS A 694 11.00 -0.76 -9.01
C HIS A 694 11.09 -0.89 -10.53
N LEU A 695 12.12 -0.30 -11.15
CA LEU A 695 12.32 -0.31 -12.59
C LEU A 695 12.65 -1.70 -13.14
N THR A 696 13.48 -2.45 -12.43
CA THR A 696 13.83 -3.82 -12.80
C THR A 696 12.59 -4.71 -12.75
N ARG A 697 11.77 -4.61 -11.69
CA ARG A 697 10.53 -5.39 -11.55
C ARG A 697 9.48 -5.03 -12.60
N LEU A 698 9.29 -3.74 -12.88
CA LEU A 698 8.42 -3.29 -13.97
C LEU A 698 8.83 -3.90 -15.30
N THR A 699 10.10 -3.75 -15.67
CA THR A 699 10.62 -4.22 -16.96
C THR A 699 10.56 -5.75 -17.08
N GLN A 700 10.89 -6.48 -16.01
CA GLN A 700 10.83 -7.94 -15.98
C GLN A 700 9.39 -8.46 -16.01
N GLY A 701 8.49 -7.86 -15.24
CA GLY A 701 7.06 -8.21 -15.25
C GLY A 701 6.47 -8.04 -16.64
N MET A 702 6.74 -6.89 -17.28
CA MET A 702 6.30 -6.61 -18.65
C MET A 702 6.88 -7.60 -19.65
N ARG A 703 8.19 -7.88 -19.59
CA ARG A 703 8.84 -8.86 -20.48
C ARG A 703 8.26 -10.26 -20.30
N ARG A 704 8.01 -10.69 -19.06
CA ARG A 704 7.46 -12.02 -18.75
C ARG A 704 6.03 -12.15 -19.25
N GLU A 705 5.15 -11.20 -18.93
CA GLU A 705 3.77 -11.18 -19.41
C GLU A 705 3.73 -11.20 -20.94
N PHE A 706 4.59 -10.42 -21.59
CA PHE A 706 4.70 -10.36 -23.04
C PHE A 706 5.21 -11.67 -23.66
N CYS A 707 6.31 -12.23 -23.15
CA CYS A 707 6.88 -13.48 -23.66
C CYS A 707 5.89 -14.65 -23.52
N VAL A 708 5.21 -14.78 -22.38
CA VAL A 708 4.21 -15.84 -22.18
C VAL A 708 3.03 -15.66 -23.16
N THR A 709 2.57 -14.42 -23.33
CA THR A 709 1.44 -14.07 -24.22
C THR A 709 1.75 -14.37 -25.68
N ILE A 710 2.95 -14.03 -26.15
CA ILE A 710 3.38 -14.29 -27.54
C ILE A 710 3.74 -15.75 -27.74
N ALA A 711 4.40 -16.40 -26.79
CA ALA A 711 4.77 -17.82 -26.91
C ALA A 711 3.53 -18.69 -27.15
N ALA A 712 2.42 -18.42 -26.46
CA ALA A 712 1.16 -19.13 -26.70
C ALA A 712 0.64 -18.94 -28.15
N GLY A 713 0.69 -17.72 -28.68
CA GLY A 713 0.30 -17.44 -30.07
C GLY A 713 1.24 -18.07 -31.11
N LEU A 714 2.55 -18.03 -30.86
CA LEU A 714 3.54 -18.68 -31.71
C LEU A 714 3.38 -20.19 -31.75
N VAL A 715 3.17 -20.84 -30.59
CA VAL A 715 2.90 -22.28 -30.52
C VAL A 715 1.67 -22.65 -31.35
N ALA A 716 0.58 -21.89 -31.22
CA ALA A 716 -0.62 -22.12 -32.04
C ALA A 716 -0.35 -21.95 -33.54
N MET A 717 0.43 -20.94 -33.93
CA MET A 717 0.81 -20.73 -35.32
C MET A 717 1.71 -21.85 -35.84
N THR A 718 2.68 -22.32 -35.03
CA THR A 718 3.52 -23.47 -35.39
C THR A 718 2.70 -24.74 -35.60
N VAL A 719 1.71 -24.99 -34.74
CA VAL A 719 0.77 -26.12 -34.91
C VAL A 719 -0.03 -25.96 -36.20
N ALA A 720 -0.57 -24.77 -36.48
CA ALA A 720 -1.30 -24.50 -37.72
C ALA A 720 -0.43 -24.70 -38.97
N CYS A 721 0.81 -24.21 -38.98
CA CYS A 721 1.77 -24.45 -40.07
C CYS A 721 2.11 -25.94 -40.23
N ALA A 722 2.27 -26.67 -39.12
CA ALA A 722 2.51 -28.12 -39.17
C ALA A 722 1.32 -28.86 -39.78
N LEU A 723 0.08 -28.47 -39.45
CA LEU A 723 -1.13 -29.03 -40.06
C LEU A 723 -1.26 -28.68 -41.54
N LEU A 724 -0.97 -27.43 -41.93
CA LEU A 724 -0.94 -26.99 -43.33
C LEU A 724 0.05 -27.79 -44.19
N ALA A 725 1.13 -28.30 -43.60
CA ALA A 725 2.07 -29.18 -44.29
C ALA A 725 1.62 -30.66 -44.23
N ALA A 726 1.26 -31.16 -43.05
CA ALA A 726 0.98 -32.58 -42.83
C ALA A 726 -0.29 -33.07 -43.52
N VAL A 727 -1.36 -32.27 -43.52
CA VAL A 727 -2.66 -32.73 -44.06
C VAL A 727 -2.58 -32.92 -45.58
N PRO A 728 -2.11 -31.97 -46.41
CA PRO A 728 -1.96 -32.21 -47.85
C PRO A 728 -1.01 -33.36 -48.18
N ALA A 729 0.13 -33.47 -47.47
CA ALA A 729 1.10 -34.55 -47.69
C ALA A 729 0.50 -35.94 -47.42
N PHE A 730 -0.43 -36.05 -46.48
CA PHE A 730 -1.09 -37.30 -46.15
C PHE A 730 -2.36 -37.58 -46.98
N SER A 731 -3.15 -36.55 -47.27
CA SER A 731 -4.44 -36.67 -47.95
C SER A 731 -4.29 -36.84 -49.46
N ALA A 732 -3.37 -36.12 -50.08
CA ALA A 732 -3.20 -36.10 -51.53
C ALA A 732 -2.89 -37.49 -52.14
N PRO A 733 -1.95 -38.30 -51.60
CA PRO A 733 -1.67 -39.63 -52.14
C PRO A 733 -2.88 -40.56 -52.06
N ARG A 734 -3.64 -40.49 -50.96
CA ARG A 734 -4.83 -41.33 -50.74
C ARG A 734 -5.97 -40.94 -51.69
N LEU A 735 -6.20 -39.65 -51.89
CA LEU A 735 -7.22 -39.18 -52.83
C LEU A 735 -6.87 -39.59 -54.26
N ARG A 736 -5.59 -39.52 -54.67
CA ARG A 736 -5.15 -40.01 -55.99
C ARG A 736 -5.40 -41.51 -56.16
N LEU A 737 -5.17 -42.31 -55.12
CA LEU A 737 -5.43 -43.76 -55.16
C LEU A 737 -6.93 -44.07 -55.29
N VAL A 738 -7.79 -43.37 -54.54
CA VAL A 738 -9.24 -43.59 -54.58
C VAL A 738 -9.85 -43.13 -55.91
N PHE A 739 -9.41 -41.99 -56.44
CA PHE A 739 -9.92 -41.41 -57.69
C PHE A 739 -9.03 -41.72 -58.91
N GLN A 740 -8.23 -42.79 -58.87
CA GLN A 740 -7.28 -43.14 -59.93
C GLN A 740 -7.91 -43.37 -61.32
N ALA A 741 -9.22 -43.63 -61.37
CA ALA A 741 -9.98 -43.81 -62.60
C ALA A 741 -10.23 -42.49 -63.36
N VAL A 742 -10.12 -41.33 -62.69
CA VAL A 742 -10.37 -40.01 -63.28
C VAL A 742 -9.06 -39.46 -63.87
N PRO A 743 -9.00 -39.14 -65.18
CA PRO A 743 -7.83 -38.50 -65.76
C PRO A 743 -7.58 -37.11 -65.17
N PRO A 744 -6.32 -36.64 -65.10
CA PRO A 744 -5.98 -35.32 -64.54
C PRO A 744 -6.69 -34.15 -65.22
N ASP A 745 -7.08 -34.29 -66.48
CA ASP A 745 -7.77 -33.26 -67.27
C ASP A 745 -9.19 -32.95 -66.76
N TYR A 746 -9.78 -33.88 -65.99
CA TYR A 746 -11.09 -33.70 -65.36
C TYR A 746 -10.99 -33.14 -63.93
N HIS A 747 -9.78 -32.98 -63.38
CA HIS A 747 -9.61 -32.39 -62.05
C HIS A 747 -9.94 -30.90 -62.06
N GLY A 748 -10.81 -30.44 -61.16
CA GLY A 748 -11.08 -29.03 -61.01
C GLY A 748 -9.97 -28.26 -60.28
N ALA A 749 -10.14 -26.94 -60.20
CA ALA A 749 -9.10 -26.01 -59.72
C ALA A 749 -8.69 -26.27 -58.25
N TRP A 750 -9.63 -26.69 -57.40
CA TRP A 750 -9.38 -26.89 -55.96
C TRP A 750 -8.57 -28.16 -55.70
N SER A 751 -8.92 -29.24 -56.38
CA SER A 751 -8.22 -30.52 -56.29
C SER A 751 -6.82 -30.45 -56.92
N ALA A 752 -6.68 -29.79 -58.08
CA ALA A 752 -5.38 -29.51 -58.69
C ALA A 752 -4.47 -28.66 -57.79
N GLY A 753 -5.02 -27.63 -57.15
CA GLY A 753 -4.29 -26.79 -56.19
C GLY A 753 -3.80 -27.56 -54.97
N LEU A 754 -4.63 -28.44 -54.40
CA LEU A 754 -4.25 -29.29 -53.26
C LEU A 754 -3.08 -30.23 -53.65
N PHE A 755 -3.16 -30.84 -54.82
CA PHE A 755 -2.10 -31.71 -55.35
C PHE A 755 -0.80 -30.96 -55.66
N ALA A 756 -0.88 -29.71 -56.13
CA ALA A 756 0.28 -28.86 -56.34
C ALA A 756 0.96 -28.51 -55.01
N LEU A 757 0.18 -28.12 -54.00
CA LEU A 757 0.69 -27.83 -52.66
C LEU A 757 1.34 -29.05 -52.01
N ALA A 758 0.73 -30.24 -52.10
CA ALA A 758 1.29 -31.47 -51.55
C ALA A 758 2.68 -31.78 -52.13
N ARG A 759 2.85 -31.65 -53.46
CA ARG A 759 4.16 -31.80 -54.11
C ARG A 759 5.18 -30.78 -53.63
N TYR A 760 4.75 -29.53 -53.43
CA TYR A 760 5.63 -28.48 -52.93
C TYR A 760 6.10 -28.76 -51.49
N VAL A 761 5.19 -29.21 -50.63
CA VAL A 761 5.52 -29.58 -49.24
C VAL A 761 6.48 -30.77 -49.22
N GLU A 762 6.23 -31.82 -50.01
CA GLU A 762 7.14 -32.98 -50.10
C GLU A 762 8.54 -32.59 -50.59
N ALA A 763 8.62 -31.67 -51.56
CA ALA A 763 9.89 -31.24 -52.15
C ALA A 763 10.67 -30.21 -51.30
N ALA A 764 10.00 -29.33 -50.56
CA ALA A 764 10.62 -28.11 -50.01
C ALA A 764 10.17 -27.71 -48.59
N TRP A 765 9.61 -28.61 -47.78
CA TRP A 765 9.17 -28.26 -46.41
C TRP A 765 10.29 -27.68 -45.52
N SER A 766 11.53 -28.19 -45.66
CA SER A 766 12.68 -27.72 -44.88
C SER A 766 13.06 -26.28 -45.25
N ALA A 767 12.96 -25.91 -46.53
CA ALA A 767 13.19 -24.56 -47.00
C ALA A 767 12.13 -23.56 -46.48
N ALA A 768 10.86 -23.99 -46.41
CA ALA A 768 9.79 -23.17 -45.84
C ALA A 768 9.99 -22.91 -44.33
N VAL A 769 10.39 -23.94 -43.56
CA VAL A 769 10.73 -23.78 -42.14
C VAL A 769 11.96 -22.90 -41.94
N ALA A 770 13.00 -23.08 -42.77
CA ALA A 770 14.19 -22.23 -42.75
C ALA A 770 13.87 -20.76 -43.05
N ALA A 771 13.00 -20.49 -44.03
CA ALA A 771 12.56 -19.13 -44.36
C ALA A 771 11.76 -18.48 -43.22
N LEU A 772 10.84 -19.21 -42.58
CA LEU A 772 10.06 -18.71 -41.45
C LEU A 772 10.95 -18.41 -40.24
N THR A 773 11.87 -19.32 -39.90
CA THR A 773 12.82 -19.13 -38.79
C THR A 773 13.76 -17.96 -39.07
N ALA A 774 14.26 -17.81 -40.30
CA ALA A 774 15.05 -16.66 -40.71
C ALA A 774 14.27 -15.34 -40.60
N ALA A 775 12.99 -15.32 -41.00
CA ALA A 775 12.14 -14.13 -40.87
C ALA A 775 11.92 -13.71 -39.41
N VAL A 776 11.64 -14.68 -38.52
CA VAL A 776 11.52 -14.41 -37.07
C VAL A 776 12.86 -13.91 -36.50
N ALA A 777 13.97 -14.55 -36.87
CA ALA A 777 15.30 -14.14 -36.43
C ALA A 777 15.63 -12.72 -36.90
N LEU A 778 15.25 -12.36 -38.14
CA LEU A 778 15.42 -11.02 -38.70
C LEU A 778 14.62 -9.97 -37.93
N VAL A 779 13.35 -10.26 -37.57
CA VAL A 779 12.55 -9.35 -36.74
C VAL A 779 13.22 -9.17 -35.37
N CYS A 780 13.59 -10.25 -34.68
CA CYS A 780 14.25 -10.19 -33.38
C CYS A 780 15.59 -9.44 -33.43
N TRP A 781 16.36 -9.60 -34.51
CA TRP A 781 17.59 -8.86 -34.75
C TRP A 781 17.32 -7.37 -35.00
N SER A 782 16.28 -7.04 -35.78
CA SER A 782 15.95 -5.67 -36.14
C SER A 782 15.54 -4.82 -34.95
N LEU A 783 14.92 -5.42 -33.92
CA LEU A 783 14.40 -4.69 -32.75
C LEU A 783 15.49 -3.86 -32.04
N PRO A 784 16.60 -4.44 -31.54
CA PRO A 784 17.67 -3.69 -30.87
C PRO A 784 18.73 -3.11 -31.79
N ARG A 785 18.99 -3.70 -32.97
CA ARG A 785 20.17 -3.36 -33.79
C ARG A 785 19.88 -2.45 -34.97
N TYR A 786 18.67 -2.49 -35.54
CA TYR A 786 18.37 -1.68 -36.73
C TYR A 786 18.00 -0.25 -36.34
N ALA A 787 18.79 0.72 -36.82
CA ALA A 787 18.61 2.15 -36.59
C ALA A 787 18.55 2.91 -37.93
N GLY A 788 17.98 4.12 -37.94
CA GLY A 788 17.94 5.01 -39.11
C GLY A 788 16.55 5.53 -39.46
N ARG A 789 16.43 6.22 -40.60
CA ARG A 789 15.16 6.86 -41.02
C ARG A 789 14.04 5.85 -41.31
N ALA A 790 14.37 4.74 -41.97
CA ALA A 790 13.41 3.67 -42.25
C ALA A 790 12.87 3.02 -40.96
N ARG A 791 13.64 3.05 -39.87
CA ARG A 791 13.19 2.53 -38.58
C ARG A 791 12.01 3.29 -38.00
N VAL A 792 11.93 4.61 -38.24
CA VAL A 792 10.80 5.45 -37.79
C VAL A 792 9.48 4.96 -38.41
N PHE A 793 9.51 4.44 -39.64
CA PHE A 793 8.36 3.82 -40.27
C PHE A 793 8.01 2.48 -39.60
N LEU A 794 9.01 1.63 -39.33
CA LEU A 794 8.80 0.35 -38.64
C LEU A 794 8.22 0.54 -37.23
N ASP A 795 8.60 1.60 -36.50
CA ASP A 795 8.07 1.90 -35.16
C ASP A 795 6.56 2.22 -35.14
N ARG A 796 5.90 2.33 -36.31
CA ARG A 796 4.43 2.37 -36.43
C ARG A 796 3.79 0.99 -36.31
N TRP A 797 4.54 -0.06 -36.61
CA TRP A 797 4.12 -1.44 -36.58
C TRP A 797 4.29 -2.06 -35.20
N GLN A 798 3.43 -3.01 -34.86
CA GLN A 798 3.19 -3.45 -33.48
C GLN A 798 4.45 -3.95 -32.73
N PRO A 799 5.28 -4.87 -33.28
CA PRO A 799 6.47 -5.39 -32.57
C PRO A 799 7.50 -4.31 -32.25
N TRP A 800 7.73 -3.41 -33.22
CA TRP A 800 8.69 -2.32 -33.10
C TRP A 800 8.18 -1.20 -32.20
N ARG A 801 6.88 -0.87 -32.29
CA ARG A 801 6.20 0.08 -31.39
C ARG A 801 6.29 -0.36 -29.93
N LEU A 802 5.99 -1.63 -29.65
CA LEU A 802 6.09 -2.23 -28.32
C LEU A 802 7.52 -2.11 -27.76
N TYR A 803 8.52 -2.39 -28.59
CA TYR A 803 9.92 -2.26 -28.20
C TYR A 803 10.30 -0.80 -27.90
N ARG A 804 9.90 0.15 -28.75
CA ARG A 804 10.13 1.59 -28.55
C ARG A 804 9.54 2.06 -27.22
N ASP A 805 8.27 1.76 -26.96
CA ASP A 805 7.55 2.21 -25.76
C ASP A 805 8.21 1.65 -24.48
N MET A 806 8.66 0.38 -24.51
CA MET A 806 9.40 -0.23 -23.38
C MET A 806 10.74 0.47 -23.13
N GLN A 807 11.48 0.83 -24.19
CA GLN A 807 12.74 1.56 -24.06
C GLN A 807 12.53 3.02 -23.59
N ALA A 808 11.44 3.66 -24.01
CA ALA A 808 11.07 5.02 -23.60
C ALA A 808 10.79 5.11 -22.09
N ILE A 809 10.06 4.14 -21.53
CA ILE A 809 9.82 4.05 -20.07
C ILE A 809 11.16 3.88 -19.33
N ARG A 810 12.00 2.93 -19.79
CA ARG A 810 13.31 2.67 -19.19
C ARG A 810 14.20 3.92 -19.21
N PHE A 811 14.18 4.68 -20.31
CA PHE A 811 14.91 5.93 -20.43
C PHE A 811 14.42 6.99 -19.44
N LEU A 812 13.11 7.27 -19.37
CA LEU A 812 12.56 8.29 -18.46
C LEU A 812 12.83 7.95 -17.00
N ALA A 813 12.68 6.67 -16.68
CA ALA A 813 12.99 6.11 -15.40
C ALA A 813 14.43 6.39 -14.96
N LEU A 814 15.42 6.11 -15.81
CA LEU A 814 16.83 6.35 -15.51
C LEU A 814 17.16 7.85 -15.51
N ALA A 815 16.58 8.62 -16.44
CA ALA A 815 16.78 10.06 -16.53
C ALA A 815 16.30 10.80 -15.27
N THR A 816 15.13 10.42 -14.74
CA THR A 816 14.57 11.04 -13.51
C THR A 816 15.43 10.79 -12.27
N VAL A 817 16.04 9.62 -12.18
CA VAL A 817 16.98 9.29 -11.08
C VAL A 817 18.25 10.16 -11.16
N LEU A 818 18.80 10.33 -12.37
CA LEU A 818 20.04 11.09 -12.59
C LEU A 818 19.87 12.59 -12.38
N LEU A 819 18.72 13.14 -12.76
CA LEU A 819 18.48 14.59 -12.71
C LEU A 819 18.14 15.11 -11.31
N ARG A 820 17.79 14.22 -10.37
CA ARG A 820 17.48 14.55 -8.96
C ARG A 820 18.69 14.97 -8.10
N GLN A 821 19.92 14.83 -8.59
CA GLN A 821 21.15 15.20 -7.85
C GLN A 821 21.41 16.73 -7.89
N ARG A 822 22.16 17.30 -6.93
CA ARG A 822 22.48 18.75 -6.91
C ARG A 822 23.54 19.12 -7.98
N GLY A 823 23.42 20.28 -8.67
CA GLY A 823 24.40 20.73 -9.69
C GLY A 823 23.87 21.73 -10.74
N ASN A 824 24.54 21.94 -11.87
CA ASN A 824 23.98 22.66 -13.03
C ASN A 824 23.11 21.70 -13.88
N ILE A 825 22.01 22.17 -14.48
CA ILE A 825 21.03 21.35 -15.22
C ILE A 825 21.65 20.77 -16.50
N ASP A 826 22.42 21.57 -17.24
CA ASP A 826 23.01 21.17 -18.53
C ASP A 826 24.02 20.04 -18.36
N THR A 827 24.90 20.17 -17.37
CA THR A 827 25.89 19.15 -17.06
C THR A 827 25.24 17.88 -16.51
N ARG A 828 24.13 17.99 -15.77
CA ARG A 828 23.35 16.84 -15.30
C ARG A 828 22.67 16.10 -16.46
N LEU A 829 22.00 16.80 -17.36
CA LEU A 829 21.33 16.17 -18.51
C LEU A 829 22.34 15.50 -19.44
N ARG A 830 23.44 16.18 -19.76
CA ARG A 830 24.54 15.61 -20.55
C ARG A 830 25.13 14.36 -19.90
N THR A 831 25.45 14.42 -18.61
CA THR A 831 25.96 13.26 -17.87
C THR A 831 24.95 12.13 -17.87
N ALA A 832 23.66 12.44 -17.70
CA ALA A 832 22.61 11.44 -17.68
C ALA A 832 22.47 10.71 -19.03
N LEU A 833 22.58 11.43 -20.15
CA LEU A 833 22.55 10.86 -21.50
C LEU A 833 23.77 9.99 -21.78
N LEU A 834 24.98 10.43 -21.38
CA LEU A 834 26.21 9.65 -21.54
C LEU A 834 26.18 8.35 -20.73
N VAL A 835 25.70 8.40 -19.48
CA VAL A 835 25.57 7.22 -18.61
C VAL A 835 24.59 6.20 -19.21
N GLN A 836 23.48 6.67 -19.78
CA GLN A 836 22.51 5.79 -20.44
C GLN A 836 23.02 5.25 -21.78
N GLY A 837 23.91 5.97 -22.46
CA GLY A 837 24.49 5.58 -23.75
C GLY A 837 25.49 4.42 -23.66
N ALA A 838 26.18 4.26 -22.53
CA ALA A 838 27.26 3.28 -22.38
C ALA A 838 26.85 1.82 -22.62
N ASP A 839 25.62 1.44 -22.27
CA ASP A 839 25.06 0.08 -22.43
C ASP A 839 23.76 0.10 -23.27
N ALA A 840 23.60 1.14 -24.10
CA ALA A 840 22.43 1.28 -24.96
C ALA A 840 22.54 0.35 -26.18
N PRO A 841 21.46 -0.35 -26.58
CA PRO A 841 21.43 -1.03 -27.86
C PRO A 841 21.59 0.00 -29.01
N PRO A 842 22.15 -0.38 -30.18
CA PRO A 842 22.42 0.56 -31.28
C PRO A 842 21.26 1.46 -31.65
N TRP A 843 20.03 0.94 -31.61
CA TRP A 843 18.81 1.72 -31.82
C TRP A 843 18.62 2.84 -30.79
N LEU A 844 18.80 2.56 -29.49
CA LEU A 844 18.64 3.55 -28.43
C LEU A 844 19.82 4.53 -28.43
N ALA A 845 21.04 4.04 -28.67
CA ALA A 845 22.23 4.87 -28.81
C ALA A 845 22.04 5.97 -29.87
N TRP A 846 21.46 5.61 -31.02
CA TRP A 846 21.11 6.57 -32.07
C TRP A 846 20.16 7.69 -31.60
N HIS A 847 19.19 7.38 -30.73
CA HIS A 847 18.32 8.41 -30.13
C HIS A 847 19.09 9.28 -29.13
N LEU A 848 19.92 8.67 -28.28
CA LEU A 848 20.71 9.38 -27.26
C LEU A 848 21.75 10.32 -27.88
N GLU A 849 22.43 9.90 -28.94
CA GLU A 849 23.36 10.76 -29.70
C GLU A 849 22.67 12.01 -30.25
N ARG A 850 21.43 11.87 -30.75
CA ARG A 850 20.64 13.02 -31.21
C ARG A 850 20.20 13.95 -30.07
N MET A 851 19.92 13.40 -28.89
CA MET A 851 19.66 14.21 -27.69
C MET A 851 20.93 14.95 -27.27
N LEU A 852 22.08 14.29 -27.25
CA LEU A 852 23.38 14.87 -26.92
C LEU A 852 23.75 16.01 -27.87
N LEU A 853 23.60 15.82 -29.18
CA LEU A 853 23.84 16.88 -30.18
C LEU A 853 22.98 18.13 -29.95
N ARG A 854 21.73 17.97 -29.47
CA ARG A 854 20.86 19.10 -29.13
C ARG A 854 21.30 19.82 -27.86
N VAL A 855 21.73 19.06 -26.85
CA VAL A 855 22.29 19.62 -25.61
C VAL A 855 23.59 20.36 -25.90
N ASP A 856 24.48 19.80 -26.72
CA ASP A 856 25.74 20.43 -27.13
C ASP A 856 25.49 21.67 -28.01
N ALA A 857 24.34 21.75 -28.70
CA ALA A 857 23.87 22.94 -29.41
C ALA A 857 23.19 24.00 -28.51
N GLY A 858 23.13 23.78 -27.19
CA GLY A 858 22.59 24.74 -26.22
C GLY A 858 21.07 24.66 -26.01
N VAL A 859 20.40 23.59 -26.46
CA VAL A 859 18.97 23.38 -26.22
C VAL A 859 18.77 22.70 -24.86
N VAL A 860 17.99 23.33 -23.97
CA VAL A 860 17.81 22.88 -22.57
C VAL A 860 16.35 22.57 -22.21
N ASP A 861 15.41 22.86 -23.12
CA ASP A 861 14.00 22.57 -22.92
C ASP A 861 13.64 21.11 -23.30
N ALA A 862 12.37 20.75 -23.18
CA ALA A 862 11.92 19.39 -23.50
C ALA A 862 12.06 19.01 -25.00
N SER A 863 12.37 19.96 -25.89
CA SER A 863 12.62 19.66 -27.30
C SER A 863 13.90 18.82 -27.47
N VAL A 864 14.79 18.75 -26.47
CA VAL A 864 15.90 17.78 -26.44
C VAL A 864 15.40 16.35 -26.65
N PHE A 865 14.23 16.00 -26.11
CA PHE A 865 13.69 14.64 -26.16
C PHE A 865 12.94 14.30 -27.46
N ASP A 866 12.74 15.26 -28.37
CA ASP A 866 11.99 15.08 -29.61
C ASP A 866 12.81 14.36 -30.70
N THR A 867 13.19 13.12 -30.43
CA THR A 867 13.97 12.27 -31.35
C THR A 867 13.14 11.16 -32.00
N GLY A 868 11.84 11.09 -31.68
CA GLY A 868 10.94 9.99 -32.05
C GLY A 868 10.89 8.83 -31.04
N LEU A 869 11.61 8.94 -29.91
CA LEU A 869 11.55 7.97 -28.81
C LEU A 869 10.17 7.95 -28.13
N PHE A 870 9.54 9.11 -28.02
CA PHE A 870 8.21 9.28 -27.42
C PHE A 870 7.15 9.52 -28.49
N GLU A 871 5.92 9.05 -28.26
CA GLU A 871 4.79 9.49 -29.08
C GLU A 871 4.55 11.00 -28.87
N PRO A 872 4.09 11.74 -29.90
CA PRO A 872 3.90 13.19 -29.83
C PRO A 872 3.11 13.66 -28.60
N ALA A 873 2.03 12.96 -28.25
CA ALA A 873 1.21 13.29 -27.08
C ALA A 873 1.99 13.23 -25.75
N HIS A 874 2.92 12.28 -25.61
CA HIS A 874 3.76 12.18 -24.40
C HIS A 874 4.88 13.22 -24.43
N ALA A 875 5.43 13.53 -25.61
CA ALA A 875 6.42 14.58 -25.77
C ALA A 875 5.84 15.97 -25.45
N TRP A 876 4.63 16.29 -25.92
CA TRP A 876 3.94 17.54 -25.60
C TRP A 876 3.66 17.67 -24.10
N PHE A 877 3.10 16.62 -23.47
CA PHE A 877 2.88 16.63 -22.03
C PHE A 877 4.18 16.83 -21.25
N MET A 878 5.25 16.17 -21.68
CA MET A 878 6.58 16.33 -21.06
C MET A 878 7.08 17.76 -21.23
N ALA A 879 6.89 18.38 -22.39
CA ALA A 879 7.22 19.78 -22.64
C ALA A 879 6.45 20.73 -21.71
N ASP A 880 5.14 20.55 -21.59
CA ASP A 880 4.31 21.37 -20.70
C ASP A 880 4.74 21.24 -19.24
N MET A 881 5.04 20.01 -18.79
CA MET A 881 5.46 19.78 -17.40
C MET A 881 6.86 20.33 -17.13
N VAL A 882 7.80 20.18 -18.05
CA VAL A 882 9.15 20.76 -17.94
C VAL A 882 9.10 22.29 -17.95
N ALA A 883 8.26 22.89 -18.80
CA ALA A 883 8.08 24.34 -18.83
C ALA A 883 7.49 24.88 -17.51
N ALA A 884 6.53 24.16 -16.92
CA ALA A 884 5.84 24.62 -15.72
C ALA A 884 6.58 24.31 -14.40
N HIS A 885 7.36 23.23 -14.32
CA HIS A 885 7.93 22.72 -13.06
C HIS A 885 9.45 22.57 -13.10
N GLY A 886 10.11 22.92 -14.22
CA GLY A 886 11.52 22.66 -14.46
C GLY A 886 11.80 21.22 -14.91
N LEU A 887 13.01 20.99 -15.43
CA LEU A 887 13.38 19.74 -16.12
C LEU A 887 13.22 18.49 -15.24
N ALA A 888 13.74 18.50 -14.01
CA ALA A 888 13.74 17.33 -13.14
C ALA A 888 12.34 16.92 -12.67
N ASP A 889 11.57 17.88 -12.12
CA ASP A 889 10.21 17.62 -11.63
C ASP A 889 9.21 17.41 -12.77
N GLY A 890 9.40 18.11 -13.89
CA GLY A 890 8.63 17.91 -15.11
C GLY A 890 8.80 16.50 -15.67
N LEU A 891 10.03 15.98 -15.74
CA LEU A 891 10.30 14.60 -16.16
C LEU A 891 9.78 13.56 -15.16
N ALA A 892 9.83 13.83 -13.85
CA ALA A 892 9.28 12.92 -12.84
C ALA A 892 7.75 12.79 -12.97
N ARG A 893 7.05 13.90 -13.24
CA ARG A 893 5.60 13.92 -13.51
C ARG A 893 5.28 13.29 -14.87
N ALA A 894 6.10 13.52 -15.88
CA ALA A 894 5.99 12.85 -17.18
C ALA A 894 6.12 11.33 -17.02
N ARG A 895 7.12 10.86 -16.27
CA ARG A 895 7.32 9.44 -15.97
C ARG A 895 6.09 8.81 -15.33
N THR A 896 5.57 9.39 -14.24
CA THR A 896 4.42 8.82 -13.53
C THR A 896 3.18 8.73 -14.43
N ARG A 897 2.93 9.73 -15.27
CA ARG A 897 1.83 9.69 -16.25
C ARG A 897 2.07 8.66 -17.35
N VAL A 898 3.26 8.63 -17.92
CA VAL A 898 3.65 7.70 -19.00
C VAL A 898 3.55 6.25 -18.50
N GLU A 899 4.07 5.95 -17.30
CA GLU A 899 3.93 4.63 -16.67
C GLU A 899 2.46 4.24 -16.48
N ALA A 900 1.62 5.14 -15.93
CA ALA A 900 0.21 4.87 -15.70
C ALA A 900 -0.59 4.59 -16.98
N HIS A 901 -0.25 5.23 -18.10
CA HIS A 901 -0.97 5.07 -19.38
C HIS A 901 -0.39 3.97 -20.27
N MET A 902 0.93 3.80 -20.30
CA MET A 902 1.58 2.83 -21.18
C MET A 902 1.41 1.39 -20.66
N LEU A 903 1.46 1.13 -19.35
CA LEU A 903 1.33 -0.25 -18.83
C LEU A 903 0.02 -0.94 -19.27
N PRO A 904 -1.17 -0.33 -19.08
CA PRO A 904 -2.42 -0.91 -19.55
C PRO A 904 -2.46 -1.06 -21.07
N ARG A 905 -1.90 -0.10 -21.82
CA ARG A 905 -1.89 -0.12 -23.28
C ARG A 905 -1.01 -1.24 -23.81
N LEU A 906 0.17 -1.46 -23.23
CA LEU A 906 1.10 -2.54 -23.58
C LEU A 906 0.47 -3.91 -23.32
N ARG A 907 -0.23 -4.07 -22.18
CA ARG A 907 -1.01 -5.28 -21.90
C ARG A 907 -2.09 -5.54 -22.94
N ARG A 908 -2.89 -4.53 -23.29
CA ARG A 908 -3.92 -4.65 -24.34
C ARG A 908 -3.32 -4.97 -25.72
N GLN A 909 -2.20 -4.34 -26.08
CA GLN A 909 -1.52 -4.59 -27.35
C GLN A 909 -0.94 -6.01 -27.42
N ALA A 910 -0.36 -6.52 -26.34
CA ALA A 910 0.13 -7.88 -26.24
C ALA A 910 -1.01 -8.90 -26.35
N GLN A 911 -2.13 -8.66 -25.65
CA GLN A 911 -3.34 -9.48 -25.76
C GLN A 911 -3.94 -9.44 -27.17
N GLY A 912 -4.00 -8.27 -27.80
CA GLY A 912 -4.46 -8.10 -29.17
C GLY A 912 -3.60 -8.89 -30.17
N LEU A 913 -2.26 -8.82 -30.03
CA LEU A 913 -1.35 -9.61 -30.85
C LEU A 913 -1.53 -11.12 -30.63
N ARG A 914 -1.73 -11.55 -29.38
CA ARG A 914 -2.03 -12.95 -29.07
C ARG A 914 -3.31 -13.40 -29.76
N TRP A 915 -4.39 -12.65 -29.63
CA TRP A 915 -5.66 -12.99 -30.26
C TRP A 915 -5.56 -12.97 -31.78
N ALA A 916 -4.82 -12.03 -32.36
CA ALA A 916 -4.54 -12.03 -33.80
C ALA A 916 -3.81 -13.30 -34.24
N LEU A 917 -2.78 -13.74 -33.50
CA LEU A 917 -2.07 -14.99 -33.80
C LEU A 917 -2.96 -16.24 -33.61
N LEU A 918 -3.76 -16.28 -32.55
CA LEU A 918 -4.66 -17.40 -32.28
C LEU A 918 -5.79 -17.50 -33.31
N LEU A 919 -6.46 -16.39 -33.61
CA LEU A 919 -7.52 -16.32 -34.62
C LEU A 919 -6.95 -16.60 -36.01
N GLY A 920 -5.74 -16.11 -36.31
CA GLY A 920 -5.02 -16.43 -37.54
C GLY A 920 -4.73 -17.93 -37.66
N ALA A 921 -4.25 -18.57 -36.59
CA ALA A 921 -3.99 -20.01 -36.56
C ALA A 921 -5.29 -20.82 -36.74
N VAL A 922 -6.36 -20.47 -36.03
CA VAL A 922 -7.67 -21.13 -36.18
C VAL A 922 -8.25 -20.91 -37.58
N GLY A 923 -8.17 -19.68 -38.09
CA GLY A 923 -8.62 -19.34 -39.45
C GLY A 923 -7.85 -20.12 -40.51
N ALA A 924 -6.53 -20.28 -40.36
CA ALA A 924 -5.71 -21.07 -41.27
C ALA A 924 -6.12 -22.56 -41.29
N VAL A 925 -6.38 -23.15 -40.11
CA VAL A 925 -6.84 -24.55 -40.01
C VAL A 925 -8.24 -24.73 -40.58
N LEU A 926 -9.16 -23.79 -40.33
CA LEU A 926 -10.51 -23.81 -40.92
C LEU A 926 -10.48 -23.67 -42.43
N ALA A 927 -9.67 -22.74 -42.96
CA ALA A 927 -9.49 -22.55 -44.40
C ALA A 927 -8.92 -23.82 -45.05
N LEU A 928 -7.96 -24.47 -44.40
CA LEU A 928 -7.42 -25.75 -44.86
C LEU A 928 -8.49 -26.85 -44.91
N ALA A 929 -9.35 -26.94 -43.88
CA ALA A 929 -10.43 -27.93 -43.82
C ALA A 929 -11.49 -27.69 -44.90
N LEU A 930 -11.91 -26.43 -45.10
CA LEU A 930 -12.85 -26.06 -46.15
C LEU A 930 -12.27 -26.30 -47.55
N TRP A 931 -10.99 -25.97 -47.75
CA TRP A 931 -10.31 -26.25 -49.02
C TRP A 931 -10.21 -27.76 -49.29
N HIS A 932 -9.91 -28.57 -48.27
CA HIS A 932 -9.93 -30.03 -48.39
C HIS A 932 -11.30 -30.57 -48.77
N TYR A 933 -12.36 -30.05 -48.13
CA TYR A 933 -13.74 -30.44 -48.47
C TYR A 933 -14.06 -30.09 -49.92
N ALA A 934 -13.76 -28.87 -50.35
CA ALA A 934 -13.97 -28.42 -51.72
C ALA A 934 -13.20 -29.30 -52.72
N ALA A 935 -11.94 -29.65 -52.43
CA ALA A 935 -11.15 -30.54 -53.28
C ALA A 935 -11.75 -31.95 -53.42
N ILE A 936 -12.34 -32.50 -52.37
CA ILE A 936 -13.00 -33.82 -52.41
C ILE A 936 -14.30 -33.75 -53.23
N ASP A 937 -15.08 -32.69 -53.03
CA ASP A 937 -16.34 -32.47 -53.76
C ASP A 937 -16.08 -32.30 -55.26
N ASP A 938 -15.05 -31.53 -55.60
CA ASP A 938 -14.52 -31.30 -56.95
C ASP A 938 -14.12 -32.62 -57.64
N LEU A 939 -13.40 -33.51 -56.92
CA LEU A 939 -13.06 -34.85 -57.41
C LEU A 939 -14.28 -35.76 -57.58
N ARG A 940 -15.29 -35.64 -56.70
CA ARG A 940 -16.55 -36.41 -56.83
C ARG A 940 -17.33 -35.98 -58.07
N HIS A 941 -17.41 -34.67 -58.33
CA HIS A 941 -18.03 -34.15 -59.54
C HIS A 941 -17.27 -34.58 -60.80
N ALA A 942 -15.94 -34.50 -60.79
CA ALA A 942 -15.09 -34.98 -61.87
C ALA A 942 -15.33 -36.47 -62.20
N LEU A 943 -15.46 -37.31 -61.17
CA LEU A 943 -15.77 -38.73 -61.33
C LEU A 943 -17.13 -38.96 -62.02
N VAL A 944 -18.16 -38.23 -61.60
CA VAL A 944 -19.51 -38.31 -62.20
C VAL A 944 -19.48 -37.85 -63.65
N SER A 945 -18.80 -36.74 -63.95
CA SER A 945 -18.66 -36.23 -65.32
C SER A 945 -17.89 -37.18 -66.23
N PHE A 946 -16.82 -37.80 -65.72
CA PHE A 946 -16.04 -38.79 -66.47
C PHE A 946 -16.89 -40.00 -66.86
N TYR A 947 -17.62 -40.60 -65.91
CA TYR A 947 -18.52 -41.73 -66.21
C TYR A 947 -19.71 -41.35 -67.09
N ALA A 948 -20.17 -40.10 -67.05
CA ALA A 948 -21.21 -39.62 -67.97
C ALA A 948 -20.70 -39.36 -69.39
N SER A 949 -19.38 -39.23 -69.57
CA SER A 949 -18.73 -39.01 -70.87
C SER A 949 -18.27 -40.31 -71.57
N GLN A 950 -18.24 -41.41 -70.83
CA GLN A 950 -18.05 -42.77 -71.37
C GLN A 950 -19.41 -43.37 -71.73
#